data_AF-A0A1J6HH75-F1
#
_entry.id   AF-A0A1J6HH75-F1
#
_cell.length_a   1.000
_cell.length_b   1.000
_cell.length_c   1.000
_cell.angle_alpha   90.00
_cell.angle_beta   90.00
_cell.angle_gamma   90.00
#
_symmetry.space_group_name_H-M   'P 1'
#
loop_
_entity.id
_entity.type
_entity.pdbx_description
1 polymer ?
#
loop_
_entity_poly.entity_id
_entity_poly.type
_entity_poly.pdbx_seq_one_letter_code
_entity_poly.pdbx_strand_id
1 'polypeptide(L)'
;MGLDVNNWVERQFGRQFAIGILTTALLGSTCAVALALAASVAAQAQTARETAFNIPAGSLSGALATFGKQAGLQVTYLPELASAKRSAGVSGTMTSKQALTRLLSGSGISYRFTGSGTVALSGQTVGGQAPLDVGGTTLLDTITVTSGGGIAAQDAPYETPAATSHISAETIERFRGSSPADIFRGTPGVMSGEARNGAGAVDVNIRGMQGFGRVATTIDGAENGITVYQGYQGLSNRTYIDPDFIGGIDVSKGSDAASRGIAGSVAIRTLNADDIVKPGDTWGIRVKGEYAGNSSTPHGGAKGGYQWPYSPRDNPVAIPSGDGLDRPSLLSPTAGSGSIVAAMKAENYDLFAGYAYRKRGNYHAGKHGPSAEPVNVGPRRVCNTSGTWCENWPSYVENGGLTNYRAGEEVLNTQLQTESYLTKGTFRFDGGHELQLGYTGFRSEAGDLLASRFTDDRSQPVQQEQTSGAKLDTGTLRYRWNPDDNDLIDMKANLWLTKLEMRNPRRGSPIPTSESVGLPSGYRTGADTVMWGGDISNTSSFDLSRYGSVDLTYGASYLNEDTKPSGYTDLLEGWLKLPNVSREEAAVYTKLGYKPVDWLTLNAGLRYSHYSSHNRGESSNVEEEPSDRSQGGISPTAGVVVEPFDGAQLYVNYSNALRFPSTVESMGVFTVIQPDLAPERGNNWDIGANLKRNDVFQSDDTLMMKIGYFNWDIKNYISREWWSSPLGYSSMRIHNIDRARFSGLEFSSRYEAGGFTADLSANYYLDVEFCRTADTCGNKSLYGDYATNHVPPKYSVDLTLSQKMLEDRLTLGGRVSYIGPRAIGHGDVTATGASEFISQTRWKPYALVDVFAEYKVTDSLTATARIENLTDQYYVDPLGLVNQPGPGRTFYAGLTSTFGGDQKLPQLSPFSRWQGTAPGVDWTGFYAGIHTGMSSGRTWGTTTALNGSADPISASESVDRGFGTAPLYGVQAGYNYQLGNRVVLGIEADVSKTRMRGSQTAMMQEEWLQPINDVAGIQSVTHYDIDWTGSVRGRLGYALDNRWLVYGTAGVAFLHERQTRDQYRYTQDMMGQKDTAMFAVDQSSGTRAGLTVGGGVEYAINDRWSVKADYTYSRYGNRSFNFENGRAGTSGNYTTTEQVGTEIVPPEPFICEILGGKFCEPSERPIYETVEHQGSSGVVNGRKASNSLDTHTVKVGLNFHF
;
A
#
# COMPACT_ATOMS: atom_id res chain seq x y z
N MET A 1 21.01 57.02 12.34
CA MET A 1 21.14 57.27 10.89
C MET A 1 20.22 56.29 10.18
N GLY A 2 19.37 56.77 9.28
CA GLY A 2 18.38 55.93 8.59
C GLY A 2 18.95 55.27 7.33
N LEU A 3 18.47 54.07 7.02
CA LEU A 3 18.63 53.37 5.74
C LEU A 3 17.34 52.59 5.44
N ASP A 4 16.98 52.52 4.15
CA ASP A 4 15.69 52.04 3.65
C ASP A 4 15.38 50.57 3.94
N VAL A 5 14.16 50.31 4.44
CA VAL A 5 13.61 48.96 4.67
C VAL A 5 12.60 48.55 3.58
N ASN A 6 12.08 49.49 2.79
CA ASN A 6 10.91 49.24 1.93
C ASN A 6 11.19 48.50 0.61
N ASN A 7 12.43 48.39 0.14
CA ASN A 7 12.74 47.87 -1.20
C ASN A 7 13.02 46.35 -1.30
N TRP A 8 13.01 45.61 -0.19
CA TRP A 8 13.30 44.16 -0.21
C TRP A 8 12.04 43.27 -0.20
N VAL A 9 10.93 43.75 0.39
CA VAL A 9 9.69 42.98 0.55
C VAL A 9 8.90 42.87 -0.77
N GLU A 10 8.82 43.94 -1.56
CA GLU A 10 8.06 43.93 -2.82
C GLU A 10 8.66 43.00 -3.89
N ARG A 11 9.99 42.85 -3.92
CA ARG A 11 10.69 42.00 -4.91
C ARG A 11 10.53 40.49 -4.68
N GLN A 12 10.16 40.05 -3.47
CA GLN A 12 9.79 38.65 -3.19
C GLN A 12 8.33 38.38 -3.55
N PHE A 13 7.41 39.27 -3.20
CA PHE A 13 5.97 39.13 -3.50
C PHE A 13 5.68 39.08 -5.02
N GLY A 14 6.29 39.97 -5.81
CA GLY A 14 6.10 39.98 -7.27
C GLY A 14 6.53 38.68 -7.96
N ARG A 15 7.48 37.93 -7.38
CA ARG A 15 8.03 36.70 -7.98
C ARG A 15 7.17 35.47 -7.71
N GLN A 16 6.48 35.40 -6.55
CA GLN A 16 5.49 34.35 -6.29
C GLN A 16 4.18 34.60 -7.05
N PHE A 17 3.75 35.86 -7.17
CA PHE A 17 2.58 36.21 -7.99
C PHE A 17 2.83 35.94 -9.49
N ALA A 18 4.04 36.18 -10.00
CA ALA A 18 4.40 35.84 -11.37
C ALA A 18 4.39 34.33 -11.66
N ILE A 19 4.78 33.48 -10.71
CA ILE A 19 4.70 32.01 -10.86
C ILE A 19 3.23 31.56 -10.82
N GLY A 20 2.42 32.10 -9.91
CA GLY A 20 0.97 31.84 -9.86
C GLY A 20 0.22 32.28 -11.12
N ILE A 21 0.59 33.43 -11.69
CA ILE A 21 0.06 33.87 -12.99
C ILE A 21 0.59 32.98 -14.13
N LEU A 22 1.86 32.51 -14.09
CA LEU A 22 2.34 31.57 -15.10
C LEU A 22 1.62 30.21 -15.04
N THR A 23 1.33 29.65 -13.86
CA THR A 23 0.57 28.40 -13.76
C THR A 23 -0.90 28.60 -14.11
N THR A 24 -1.50 29.74 -13.77
CA THR A 24 -2.89 30.05 -14.15
C THR A 24 -3.01 30.37 -15.64
N ALA A 25 -1.99 30.97 -16.25
CA ALA A 25 -1.90 31.17 -17.70
C ALA A 25 -1.50 29.89 -18.44
N LEU A 26 -0.72 28.98 -17.85
CA LEU A 26 -0.45 27.66 -18.41
C LEU A 26 -1.69 26.76 -18.35
N LEU A 27 -2.40 26.70 -17.22
CA LEU A 27 -3.70 26.02 -17.10
C LEU A 27 -4.76 26.66 -18.00
N GLY A 28 -4.82 27.99 -18.06
CA GLY A 28 -5.72 28.72 -18.94
C GLY A 28 -5.39 28.53 -20.42
N SER A 29 -4.11 28.41 -20.78
CA SER A 29 -3.67 28.17 -22.16
C SER A 29 -3.72 26.69 -22.56
N THR A 30 -3.52 25.72 -21.68
CA THR A 30 -3.81 24.30 -21.98
C THR A 30 -5.30 24.04 -22.01
N CYS A 31 -6.13 24.68 -21.17
CA CYS A 31 -7.59 24.68 -21.36
C CYS A 31 -7.98 25.36 -22.67
N ALA A 32 -7.43 26.53 -23.02
CA ALA A 32 -7.74 27.20 -24.28
C ALA A 32 -7.23 26.46 -25.51
N VAL A 33 -6.08 25.75 -25.43
CA VAL A 33 -5.57 24.89 -26.51
C VAL A 33 -6.32 23.57 -26.58
N ALA A 34 -6.76 22.98 -25.46
CA ALA A 34 -7.65 21.82 -25.46
C ALA A 34 -9.05 22.18 -26.01
N LEU A 35 -9.59 23.34 -25.64
CA LEU A 35 -10.83 23.89 -26.20
C LEU A 35 -10.67 24.29 -27.67
N ALA A 36 -9.53 24.82 -28.10
CA ALA A 36 -9.26 25.12 -29.51
C ALA A 36 -8.98 23.87 -30.36
N LEU A 37 -8.36 22.83 -29.78
CA LEU A 37 -8.22 21.51 -30.41
C LEU A 37 -9.58 20.82 -30.50
N ALA A 38 -10.39 20.84 -29.43
CA ALA A 38 -11.77 20.35 -29.47
C ALA A 38 -12.63 21.12 -30.50
N ALA A 39 -12.50 22.45 -30.57
CA ALA A 39 -13.22 23.28 -31.55
C ALA A 39 -12.73 23.08 -32.99
N SER A 40 -11.44 22.79 -33.21
CA SER A 40 -10.89 22.52 -34.55
C SER A 40 -11.16 21.08 -35.02
N VAL A 41 -11.29 20.11 -34.12
CA VAL A 41 -11.81 18.77 -34.43
C VAL A 41 -13.34 18.79 -34.63
N ALA A 42 -14.08 19.67 -33.93
CA ALA A 42 -15.50 19.90 -34.18
C ALA A 42 -15.79 20.53 -35.57
N ALA A 43 -14.78 21.14 -36.23
CA ALA A 43 -14.91 21.54 -37.64
C ALA A 43 -14.93 20.34 -38.61
N GLN A 44 -14.59 19.14 -38.14
CA GLN A 44 -14.87 17.86 -38.79
C GLN A 44 -15.91 17.06 -37.99
N ALA A 45 -16.96 17.75 -37.51
CA ALA A 45 -18.15 17.10 -36.99
C ALA A 45 -18.67 16.09 -38.03
N GLN A 46 -18.57 14.82 -37.65
CA GLN A 46 -19.05 13.66 -38.37
C GLN A 46 -20.52 13.88 -38.72
N THR A 47 -20.83 14.17 -39.99
CA THR A 47 -22.22 14.26 -40.48
C THR A 47 -22.97 13.03 -40.01
N ALA A 48 -23.92 13.22 -39.09
CA ALA A 48 -24.70 12.14 -38.50
C ALA A 48 -25.31 11.33 -39.65
N ARG A 49 -24.84 10.08 -39.81
CA ARG A 49 -25.07 9.31 -41.03
C ARG A 49 -26.56 9.07 -41.20
N GLU A 50 -27.18 9.84 -42.10
CA GLU A 50 -28.60 9.68 -42.39
C GLU A 50 -28.80 8.31 -43.06
N THR A 51 -29.67 7.52 -42.45
CA THR A 51 -30.00 6.18 -42.93
C THR A 51 -31.42 6.21 -43.50
N ALA A 52 -31.62 5.56 -44.64
CA ALA A 52 -32.95 5.40 -45.22
C ALA A 52 -33.70 4.33 -44.41
N PHE A 53 -34.60 4.78 -43.53
CA PHE A 53 -35.45 3.88 -42.75
C PHE A 53 -36.73 3.56 -43.51
N ASN A 54 -37.16 2.30 -43.42
CA ASN A 54 -38.47 1.85 -43.89
C ASN A 54 -38.98 0.77 -42.92
N ILE A 55 -39.70 1.21 -41.90
CA ILE A 55 -40.17 0.40 -40.78
C ILE A 55 -41.69 0.55 -40.73
N PRO A 56 -42.47 -0.50 -41.05
CA PRO A 56 -43.92 -0.41 -41.08
C PRO A 56 -44.50 -0.26 -39.67
N ALA A 57 -45.71 0.33 -39.59
CA ALA A 57 -46.50 0.33 -38.36
C ALA A 57 -46.81 -1.11 -37.91
N GLY A 58 -46.68 -1.40 -36.61
CA GLY A 58 -46.75 -2.78 -36.12
C GLY A 58 -46.56 -2.89 -34.60
N SER A 59 -46.22 -4.10 -34.13
CA SER A 59 -45.77 -4.29 -32.74
C SER A 59 -44.49 -3.50 -32.50
N LEU A 60 -44.36 -2.92 -31.31
CA LEU A 60 -43.19 -2.10 -30.99
C LEU A 60 -41.90 -2.95 -30.99
N SER A 61 -41.97 -4.19 -30.48
CA SER A 61 -40.85 -5.15 -30.55
C SER A 61 -40.40 -5.46 -31.98
N GLY A 62 -41.34 -5.64 -32.92
CA GLY A 62 -41.04 -5.85 -34.34
C GLY A 62 -40.40 -4.61 -34.97
N ALA A 63 -40.95 -3.43 -34.69
CA ALA A 63 -40.42 -2.17 -35.20
C ALA A 63 -39.00 -1.86 -34.66
N LEU A 64 -38.74 -2.15 -33.39
CA LEU A 64 -37.42 -2.00 -32.76
C LEU A 64 -36.40 -3.01 -33.31
N ALA A 65 -36.80 -4.25 -33.57
CA ALA A 65 -35.94 -5.24 -34.22
C ALA A 65 -35.60 -4.87 -35.67
N THR A 66 -36.56 -4.28 -36.42
CA THR A 66 -36.29 -3.74 -37.76
C THR A 66 -35.41 -2.48 -37.70
N PHE A 67 -35.61 -1.61 -36.71
CA PHE A 67 -34.78 -0.45 -36.45
C PHE A 67 -33.33 -0.82 -36.19
N GLY A 68 -33.06 -1.73 -35.24
CA GLY A 68 -31.69 -2.16 -34.94
C GLY A 68 -30.98 -2.72 -36.18
N LYS A 69 -31.68 -3.52 -36.99
CA LYS A 69 -31.16 -4.05 -38.28
C LYS A 69 -30.87 -2.96 -39.31
N GLN A 70 -31.73 -1.95 -39.45
CA GLN A 70 -31.53 -0.87 -40.44
C GLN A 70 -30.49 0.16 -39.96
N ALA A 71 -30.44 0.46 -38.66
CA ALA A 71 -29.54 1.42 -38.05
C ALA A 71 -28.12 0.87 -37.78
N GLY A 72 -27.95 -0.46 -37.79
CA GLY A 72 -26.70 -1.10 -37.35
C GLY A 72 -26.49 -1.04 -35.83
N LEU A 73 -27.58 -1.01 -35.06
CA LEU A 73 -27.57 -0.83 -33.60
C LEU A 73 -28.17 -2.04 -32.88
N GLN A 74 -27.55 -2.44 -31.77
CA GLN A 74 -28.14 -3.37 -30.82
C GLN A 74 -29.13 -2.63 -29.92
N VAL A 75 -30.40 -3.04 -29.93
CA VAL A 75 -31.46 -2.46 -29.08
C VAL A 75 -31.70 -3.37 -27.90
N THR A 76 -31.42 -2.93 -26.68
CA THR A 76 -31.59 -3.70 -25.45
C THR A 76 -32.79 -3.20 -24.63
N TYR A 77 -33.71 -4.09 -24.28
CA TYR A 77 -34.92 -3.77 -23.51
C TYR A 77 -35.52 -5.03 -22.87
N LEU A 78 -36.19 -4.88 -21.73
CA LEU A 78 -37.00 -5.95 -21.15
C LEU A 78 -38.21 -6.23 -22.07
N PRO A 79 -38.50 -7.49 -22.46
CA PRO A 79 -39.54 -7.81 -23.45
C PRO A 79 -40.92 -7.23 -23.12
N GLU A 80 -41.26 -7.10 -21.83
CA GLU A 80 -42.50 -6.51 -21.33
C GLU A 80 -42.65 -5.00 -21.59
N LEU A 81 -41.56 -4.26 -21.78
CA LEU A 81 -41.62 -2.84 -22.16
C LEU A 81 -42.25 -2.64 -23.53
N ALA A 82 -42.05 -3.60 -24.46
CA ALA A 82 -42.56 -3.56 -25.83
C ALA A 82 -43.70 -4.56 -26.10
N SER A 83 -43.99 -5.47 -25.17
CA SER A 83 -45.20 -6.31 -25.24
C SER A 83 -46.45 -5.41 -25.10
N ALA A 84 -47.55 -5.80 -25.75
CA ALA A 84 -48.78 -5.00 -25.90
C ALA A 84 -48.67 -3.59 -26.56
N LYS A 85 -47.48 -3.01 -26.74
CA LYS A 85 -47.31 -1.68 -27.36
C LYS A 85 -47.13 -1.74 -28.89
N ARG A 86 -47.56 -0.68 -29.57
CA ARG A 86 -47.46 -0.52 -31.03
C ARG A 86 -46.64 0.71 -31.41
N SER A 87 -45.96 0.62 -32.55
CA SER A 87 -45.30 1.76 -33.18
C SER A 87 -46.09 2.23 -34.40
N ALA A 88 -46.09 3.54 -34.65
CA ALA A 88 -46.59 4.14 -35.89
C ALA A 88 -45.72 3.82 -37.12
N GLY A 89 -44.55 3.21 -36.91
CA GLY A 89 -43.54 3.01 -37.96
C GLY A 89 -42.78 4.30 -38.27
N VAL A 90 -41.77 4.18 -39.13
CA VAL A 90 -41.02 5.34 -39.63
C VAL A 90 -40.49 5.07 -41.02
N SER A 91 -40.61 6.06 -41.91
CA SER A 91 -40.16 5.97 -43.30
C SER A 91 -39.46 7.27 -43.70
N GLY A 92 -38.38 7.15 -44.49
CA GLY A 92 -37.59 8.26 -45.00
C GLY A 92 -36.14 8.26 -44.49
N THR A 93 -35.35 9.14 -45.08
CA THR A 93 -33.95 9.38 -44.70
C THR A 93 -33.91 10.26 -43.46
N MET A 94 -33.28 9.78 -42.38
CA MET A 94 -33.11 10.49 -41.11
C MET A 94 -32.02 9.86 -40.24
N THR A 95 -31.64 10.49 -39.13
CA THR A 95 -30.68 9.91 -38.17
C THR A 95 -31.32 8.80 -37.33
N SER A 96 -30.51 7.89 -36.79
CA SER A 96 -31.00 6.82 -35.90
C SER A 96 -31.71 7.37 -34.65
N LYS A 97 -31.27 8.51 -34.11
CA LYS A 97 -31.91 9.22 -32.98
C LYS A 97 -33.30 9.74 -33.39
N GLN A 98 -33.44 10.35 -34.57
CA GLN A 98 -34.72 10.81 -35.11
C GLN A 98 -35.70 9.66 -35.40
N ALA A 99 -35.22 8.56 -36.00
CA ALA A 99 -36.02 7.38 -36.28
C ALA A 99 -36.52 6.73 -34.98
N LEU A 100 -35.66 6.55 -33.98
CA LEU A 100 -36.03 5.94 -32.70
C LEU A 100 -37.03 6.80 -31.90
N THR A 101 -36.84 8.12 -31.84
CA THR A 101 -37.83 9.05 -31.24
C THR A 101 -39.20 8.92 -31.91
N ARG A 102 -39.27 8.81 -33.24
CA ARG A 102 -40.55 8.62 -33.94
C ARG A 102 -41.17 7.25 -33.66
N LEU A 103 -40.36 6.19 -33.58
CA LEU A 103 -40.83 4.84 -33.29
C LEU A 103 -41.40 4.69 -31.88
N LEU A 104 -40.82 5.39 -30.90
CA LEU A 104 -41.22 5.38 -29.48
C LEU A 104 -42.25 6.46 -29.11
N SER A 105 -42.58 7.38 -30.04
CA SER A 105 -43.55 8.44 -29.81
C SER A 105 -44.90 7.91 -29.32
N GLY A 106 -45.34 8.35 -28.13
CA GLY A 106 -46.58 7.91 -27.50
C GLY A 106 -46.53 6.55 -26.78
N SER A 107 -45.36 5.90 -26.70
CA SER A 107 -45.22 4.59 -26.02
C SER A 107 -44.92 4.66 -24.52
N GLY A 108 -44.57 5.83 -23.98
CA GLY A 108 -44.12 5.99 -22.58
C GLY A 108 -42.78 5.31 -22.28
N ILE A 109 -41.96 5.09 -23.31
CA ILE A 109 -40.62 4.49 -23.23
C ILE A 109 -39.59 5.55 -23.59
N SER A 110 -38.61 5.76 -22.71
CA SER A 110 -37.40 6.53 -22.95
C SER A 110 -36.28 5.64 -23.50
N TYR A 111 -35.25 6.25 -24.07
CA TYR A 111 -34.09 5.54 -24.59
C TYR A 111 -32.79 6.28 -24.24
N ARG A 112 -31.69 5.54 -24.12
CA ARG A 112 -30.34 6.07 -23.98
C ARG A 112 -29.35 5.27 -24.83
N PHE A 113 -28.49 5.96 -25.56
CA PHE A 113 -27.35 5.31 -26.20
C PHE A 113 -26.32 4.94 -25.12
N THR A 114 -25.97 3.65 -25.04
CA THR A 114 -25.00 3.11 -24.07
C THR A 114 -23.61 2.90 -24.68
N GLY A 115 -23.49 3.11 -25.99
CA GLY A 115 -22.26 3.15 -26.77
C GLY A 115 -22.57 3.46 -28.24
N SER A 116 -21.55 3.55 -29.08
CA SER A 116 -21.69 3.86 -30.52
C SER A 116 -22.51 2.83 -31.31
N GLY A 117 -22.61 1.59 -30.80
CA GLY A 117 -23.36 0.48 -31.41
C GLY A 117 -24.61 0.03 -30.64
N THR A 118 -24.94 0.62 -29.48
CA THR A 118 -25.95 0.04 -28.56
C THR A 118 -26.87 1.11 -27.97
N VAL A 119 -28.17 0.82 -27.93
CA VAL A 119 -29.20 1.68 -27.35
C VAL A 119 -30.11 0.88 -26.41
N ALA A 120 -30.22 1.35 -25.17
CA ALA A 120 -31.08 0.77 -24.15
C ALA A 120 -32.42 1.52 -24.06
N LEU A 121 -33.51 0.79 -23.80
CA LEU A 121 -34.84 1.35 -23.59
C LEU A 121 -35.33 1.10 -22.16
N SER A 122 -36.00 2.09 -21.57
CA SER A 122 -36.63 2.00 -20.25
C SER A 122 -38.05 2.56 -20.28
N GLY A 123 -38.95 1.99 -19.47
CA GLY A 123 -40.31 2.50 -19.31
C GLY A 123 -40.44 3.38 -18.07
N GLN A 124 -41.35 4.37 -18.11
CA GLN A 124 -41.80 5.04 -16.89
C GLN A 124 -42.97 4.28 -16.26
N THR A 125 -42.68 3.27 -15.43
CA THR A 125 -43.62 2.73 -14.41
C THR A 125 -42.86 2.05 -13.28
N VAL A 126 -43.44 2.12 -12.08
CA VAL A 126 -42.95 1.57 -10.80
C VAL A 126 -42.99 0.03 -10.80
N GLY A 127 -41.98 -0.60 -10.18
CA GLY A 127 -41.93 -2.04 -9.91
C GLY A 127 -41.25 -2.87 -11.02
N GLY A 128 -40.08 -3.43 -10.72
CA GLY A 128 -39.29 -4.27 -11.63
C GLY A 128 -37.79 -4.20 -11.29
N GLN A 129 -37.18 -5.34 -10.99
CA GLN A 129 -35.89 -5.41 -10.31
C GLN A 129 -34.70 -4.83 -11.08
N ALA A 130 -33.79 -4.20 -10.34
CA ALA A 130 -32.49 -3.79 -10.86
C ALA A 130 -31.56 -5.01 -11.10
N PRO A 131 -30.62 -4.92 -12.05
CA PRO A 131 -29.49 -5.84 -12.10
C PRO A 131 -28.70 -5.78 -10.80
N LEU A 132 -28.11 -6.92 -10.44
CA LEU A 132 -27.23 -7.15 -9.29
C LEU A 132 -26.48 -5.90 -8.81
N ASP A 133 -26.76 -5.57 -7.55
CA ASP A 133 -25.94 -4.75 -6.67
C ASP A 133 -24.45 -5.09 -6.85
N VAL A 134 -23.69 -4.23 -7.54
CA VAL A 134 -22.22 -4.36 -7.67
C VAL A 134 -21.52 -3.87 -6.39
N GLY A 135 -22.24 -3.89 -5.26
CA GLY A 135 -21.79 -3.68 -3.90
C GLY A 135 -21.43 -4.99 -3.21
N GLY A 136 -20.33 -5.61 -3.65
CA GLY A 136 -19.68 -6.73 -2.95
C GLY A 136 -19.11 -6.39 -1.56
N THR A 137 -19.63 -5.37 -0.89
CA THR A 137 -19.36 -4.90 0.46
C THR A 137 -20.70 -4.69 1.14
N THR A 138 -20.91 -5.31 2.31
CA THR A 138 -21.95 -4.87 3.25
C THR A 138 -21.57 -3.52 3.86
N LEU A 139 -21.58 -2.49 3.02
CA LEU A 139 -21.99 -1.18 3.46
C LEU A 139 -23.45 -1.33 3.89
N LEU A 140 -23.74 -0.99 5.14
CA LEU A 140 -25.11 -0.79 5.56
C LEU A 140 -25.56 0.51 4.90
N ASP A 141 -26.37 0.37 3.86
CA ASP A 141 -26.63 1.42 2.87
C ASP A 141 -26.97 2.76 3.54
N THR A 142 -26.31 3.83 3.07
CA THR A 142 -26.88 5.17 3.26
C THR A 142 -28.22 5.14 2.54
N ILE A 143 -29.35 5.43 3.21
CA ILE A 143 -30.68 5.25 2.63
C ILE A 143 -30.77 6.13 1.38
N THR A 144 -30.67 5.47 0.22
CA THR A 144 -30.64 6.08 -1.10
C THR A 144 -31.88 5.57 -1.81
N VAL A 145 -33.02 6.17 -1.45
CA VAL A 145 -34.32 5.85 -2.05
C VAL A 145 -34.35 6.48 -3.44
N THR A 146 -33.77 5.80 -4.44
CA THR A 146 -33.88 6.17 -5.85
C THR A 146 -34.72 5.14 -6.59
N SER A 147 -35.74 5.61 -7.29
CA SER A 147 -36.75 4.79 -7.96
C SER A 147 -36.18 4.10 -9.20
N GLY A 148 -36.02 2.78 -9.13
CA GLY A 148 -36.07 1.89 -10.32
C GLY A 148 -35.06 2.16 -11.43
N GLY A 149 -33.79 2.39 -11.08
CA GLY A 149 -32.70 2.48 -12.06
C GLY A 149 -31.34 2.24 -11.41
N GLY A 150 -30.56 1.29 -11.95
CA GLY A 150 -29.21 1.03 -11.44
C GLY A 150 -28.26 2.19 -11.75
N ILE A 151 -27.79 2.87 -10.72
CA ILE A 151 -26.80 3.94 -10.81
C ILE A 151 -25.41 3.29 -10.97
N ALA A 152 -24.59 3.77 -11.91
CA ALA A 152 -23.21 3.31 -12.04
C ALA A 152 -22.41 3.74 -10.79
N ALA A 153 -21.56 2.88 -10.23
CA ALA A 153 -20.84 3.18 -8.99
C ALA A 153 -20.00 4.48 -9.04
N GLN A 154 -19.46 4.81 -10.22
CA GLN A 154 -18.77 6.08 -10.50
C GLN A 154 -19.67 7.33 -10.46
N ASP A 155 -20.96 7.18 -10.75
CA ASP A 155 -21.96 8.24 -10.79
C ASP A 155 -22.66 8.42 -9.44
N ALA A 156 -22.69 7.36 -8.61
CA ALA A 156 -23.36 7.34 -7.30
C ALA A 156 -22.97 8.53 -6.38
N PRO A 157 -21.70 8.99 -6.29
CA PRO A 157 -21.36 10.19 -5.53
C PRO A 157 -22.07 11.47 -5.98
N TYR A 158 -22.69 11.51 -7.16
CA TYR A 158 -23.42 12.66 -7.69
C TYR A 158 -24.95 12.48 -7.66
N GLU A 159 -25.44 11.32 -7.19
CA GLU A 159 -26.87 10.99 -7.07
C GLU A 159 -27.26 10.56 -5.64
N THR A 160 -26.29 10.31 -4.75
CA THR A 160 -26.53 10.10 -3.32
C THR A 160 -26.58 11.44 -2.56
N PRO A 161 -27.68 11.77 -1.86
CA PRO A 161 -27.86 13.01 -1.09
C PRO A 161 -27.17 12.98 0.29
N ALA A 162 -25.89 12.63 0.30
CA ALA A 162 -25.01 12.59 1.47
C ALA A 162 -23.55 12.86 1.06
N ALA A 163 -22.65 13.08 2.02
CA ALA A 163 -21.24 13.36 1.75
C ALA A 163 -20.42 12.11 1.37
N THR A 164 -20.76 11.49 0.24
CA THR A 164 -20.13 10.27 -0.29
C THR A 164 -19.06 10.56 -1.34
N SER A 165 -18.16 9.60 -1.56
CA SER A 165 -17.17 9.58 -2.66
C SER A 165 -16.84 8.14 -3.05
N HIS A 166 -16.54 7.90 -4.33
CA HIS A 166 -16.23 6.57 -4.87
C HIS A 166 -14.88 6.61 -5.60
N ILE A 167 -14.03 5.60 -5.38
CA ILE A 167 -12.77 5.39 -6.08
C ILE A 167 -12.91 4.09 -6.90
N SER A 168 -13.04 4.24 -8.22
CA SER A 168 -13.24 3.10 -9.12
C SER A 168 -11.97 2.29 -9.35
N ALA A 169 -12.12 1.03 -9.79
CA ALA A 169 -10.99 0.19 -10.21
C ALA A 169 -10.12 0.86 -11.29
N GLU A 170 -10.73 1.60 -12.22
CA GLU A 170 -10.02 2.38 -13.26
C GLU A 170 -9.13 3.49 -12.65
N THR A 171 -9.63 4.20 -11.64
CA THR A 171 -8.85 5.20 -10.89
C THR A 171 -7.72 4.56 -10.09
N ILE A 172 -7.96 3.40 -9.47
CA ILE A 172 -6.94 2.63 -8.74
C ILE A 172 -5.83 2.16 -9.68
N GLU A 173 -6.17 1.61 -10.85
CA GLU A 173 -5.17 1.15 -11.83
C GLU A 173 -4.27 2.29 -12.33
N ARG A 174 -4.84 3.49 -12.54
CA ARG A 174 -4.07 4.69 -12.92
C ARG A 174 -3.19 5.21 -11.78
N PHE A 175 -3.72 5.27 -10.56
CA PHE A 175 -3.16 6.10 -9.48
C PHE A 175 -2.83 5.35 -8.18
N ARG A 176 -2.59 4.04 -8.25
CA ARG A 176 -2.12 3.21 -7.12
C ARG A 176 -0.80 3.62 -6.45
N GLY A 177 -0.04 4.54 -7.04
CA GLY A 177 1.15 5.12 -6.41
C GLY A 177 2.31 4.17 -6.16
N SER A 178 3.18 4.61 -5.24
CA SER A 178 4.20 3.76 -4.63
C SER A 178 3.68 3.10 -3.34
N SER A 179 2.64 3.63 -2.72
CA SER A 179 2.01 3.06 -1.52
C SER A 179 0.51 2.90 -1.72
N PRO A 180 -0.15 1.86 -1.17
CA PRO A 180 -1.60 1.76 -1.17
C PRO A 180 -2.32 3.01 -0.63
N ALA A 181 -1.66 3.75 0.27
CA ALA A 181 -2.13 5.06 0.77
C ALA A 181 -2.31 6.12 -0.35
N ASP A 182 -1.55 6.06 -1.44
CA ASP A 182 -1.61 7.01 -2.56
C ASP A 182 -2.96 6.95 -3.32
N ILE A 183 -3.70 5.83 -3.20
CA ILE A 183 -5.02 5.63 -3.85
C ILE A 183 -6.02 6.71 -3.44
N PHE A 184 -5.95 7.21 -2.20
CA PHE A 184 -6.88 8.21 -1.68
C PHE A 184 -6.59 9.63 -2.21
N ARG A 185 -5.42 9.86 -2.83
CA ARG A 185 -5.04 11.17 -3.39
C ARG A 185 -5.98 11.57 -4.52
N GLY A 186 -6.65 12.72 -4.36
CA GLY A 186 -7.69 13.22 -5.27
C GLY A 186 -9.12 13.02 -4.78
N THR A 187 -9.31 12.36 -3.63
CA THR A 187 -10.62 12.25 -2.98
C THR A 187 -10.88 13.50 -2.11
N PRO A 188 -11.95 14.29 -2.31
CA PRO A 188 -12.19 15.50 -1.52
C PRO A 188 -12.31 15.18 -0.03
N GLY A 189 -11.54 15.86 0.82
CA GLY A 189 -11.62 15.74 2.29
C GLY A 189 -11.18 14.38 2.85
N VAL A 190 -10.60 13.49 2.03
CA VAL A 190 -10.10 12.17 2.42
C VAL A 190 -8.65 12.03 2.00
N MET A 191 -7.80 11.56 2.91
CA MET A 191 -6.38 11.27 2.67
C MET A 191 -5.99 10.01 3.44
N SER A 192 -4.79 9.49 3.19
CA SER A 192 -4.21 8.46 4.05
C SER A 192 -2.88 8.92 4.65
N GLY A 193 -2.74 8.77 5.96
CA GLY A 193 -1.51 8.99 6.70
C GLY A 193 -0.52 7.84 6.55
N GLU A 194 0.70 8.03 7.08
CA GLU A 194 1.78 7.04 7.05
C GLU A 194 2.13 6.45 5.67
N ALA A 195 1.83 7.17 4.58
CA ALA A 195 2.02 6.70 3.21
C ALA A 195 3.44 6.18 2.90
N ARG A 196 4.47 6.64 3.62
CA ARG A 196 5.88 6.27 3.43
C ARG A 196 6.48 5.39 4.54
N ASN A 197 5.80 5.25 5.69
CA ASN A 197 6.26 4.50 6.87
C ASN A 197 5.16 3.54 7.41
N GLY A 198 4.19 3.16 6.59
CA GLY A 198 3.03 2.35 6.98
C GLY A 198 3.18 0.82 6.80
N ALA A 199 4.37 0.30 6.45
CA ALA A 199 4.58 -1.10 6.08
C ALA A 199 3.68 -1.64 4.92
N GLY A 200 3.21 -0.74 4.06
CA GLY A 200 2.23 -1.05 3.00
C GLY A 200 0.77 -1.05 3.46
N ALA A 201 0.47 -0.59 4.68
CA ALA A 201 -0.89 -0.35 5.14
C ALA A 201 -1.48 0.97 4.63
N VAL A 202 -2.79 1.13 4.84
CA VAL A 202 -3.56 2.36 4.72
C VAL A 202 -3.99 2.78 6.13
N ASP A 203 -3.82 4.06 6.46
CA ASP A 203 -4.37 4.71 7.65
C ASP A 203 -5.23 5.90 7.19
N VAL A 204 -6.56 5.78 7.22
CA VAL A 204 -7.46 6.76 6.57
C VAL A 204 -7.76 7.94 7.50
N ASN A 205 -7.64 9.15 6.94
CA ASN A 205 -8.11 10.40 7.52
C ASN A 205 -9.34 10.90 6.74
N ILE A 206 -10.45 11.14 7.44
CA ILE A 206 -11.61 11.85 6.90
C ILE A 206 -11.76 13.16 7.66
N ARG A 207 -11.67 14.28 6.93
CA ARG A 207 -11.92 15.65 7.44
C ARG A 207 -11.09 16.07 8.68
N GLY A 208 -9.93 15.46 8.89
CA GLY A 208 -9.04 15.69 10.04
C GLY A 208 -9.17 14.64 11.16
N MET A 209 -10.09 13.69 11.03
CA MET A 209 -10.28 12.57 11.96
C MET A 209 -9.57 11.33 11.43
N GLN A 210 -8.66 10.77 12.23
CA GLN A 210 -7.81 9.62 11.91
C GLN A 210 -7.50 8.82 13.19
N GLY A 211 -7.23 7.52 13.01
CA GLY A 211 -6.85 6.59 14.08
C GLY A 211 -7.99 6.17 15.01
N PHE A 212 -7.70 5.29 15.97
CA PHE A 212 -8.55 4.99 17.13
C PHE A 212 -9.99 4.52 16.82
N GLY A 213 -10.24 3.97 15.63
CA GLY A 213 -11.59 3.62 15.16
C GLY A 213 -12.48 4.82 14.79
N ARG A 214 -11.92 6.04 14.66
CA ARG A 214 -12.68 7.24 14.26
C ARG A 214 -13.24 7.12 12.83
N VAL A 215 -12.46 6.52 11.93
CA VAL A 215 -12.87 6.13 10.57
C VAL A 215 -12.98 4.60 10.53
N ALA A 216 -14.19 4.09 10.31
CA ALA A 216 -14.42 2.64 10.22
C ALA A 216 -13.97 2.14 8.84
N THR A 217 -12.85 1.43 8.77
CA THR A 217 -12.30 0.89 7.52
C THR A 217 -12.56 -0.61 7.45
N THR A 218 -13.28 -1.07 6.42
CA THR A 218 -13.64 -2.48 6.23
C THR A 218 -13.22 -3.01 4.87
N ILE A 219 -13.00 -4.33 4.79
CA ILE A 219 -12.73 -5.04 3.54
C ILE A 219 -13.77 -6.13 3.37
N ASP A 220 -14.56 -6.06 2.30
CA ASP A 220 -15.73 -6.93 2.08
C ASP A 220 -16.66 -6.99 3.33
N GLY A 221 -16.72 -5.94 4.15
CA GLY A 221 -17.52 -5.86 5.38
C GLY A 221 -16.84 -6.37 6.67
N ALA A 222 -15.64 -6.95 6.59
CA ALA A 222 -14.83 -7.35 7.74
C ALA A 222 -13.93 -6.22 8.23
N GLU A 223 -13.69 -6.13 9.55
CA GLU A 223 -12.74 -5.17 10.12
C GLU A 223 -11.33 -5.80 10.19
N ASN A 224 -10.33 -5.03 9.76
CA ASN A 224 -8.94 -5.49 9.66
C ASN A 224 -7.88 -4.44 10.03
N GLY A 225 -8.31 -3.30 10.57
CA GLY A 225 -7.42 -2.27 11.09
C GLY A 225 -6.87 -2.63 12.46
N ILE A 226 -5.63 -2.25 12.75
CA ILE A 226 -5.07 -2.27 14.11
C ILE A 226 -4.36 -0.96 14.41
N THR A 227 -4.48 -0.47 15.63
CA THR A 227 -3.71 0.69 16.09
C THR A 227 -2.30 0.26 16.55
N VAL A 228 -1.26 0.67 15.82
CA VAL A 228 0.16 0.36 16.08
C VAL A 228 0.86 1.54 16.74
N TYR A 229 1.54 1.29 17.87
CA TYR A 229 2.33 2.29 18.59
C TYR A 229 3.61 2.68 17.85
N GLN A 230 3.72 3.98 17.54
CA GLN A 230 4.82 4.58 16.78
C GLN A 230 5.77 5.45 17.64
N GLY A 231 5.81 5.15 18.95
CA GLY A 231 6.61 5.90 19.91
C GLY A 231 5.92 7.19 20.33
N TYR A 232 6.70 8.17 20.78
CA TYR A 232 6.13 9.46 21.21
C TYR A 232 5.33 10.18 20.12
N GLN A 233 5.66 9.96 18.86
CA GLN A 233 5.13 10.70 17.69
C GLN A 233 3.70 10.36 17.31
N GLY A 234 3.20 9.17 17.68
CA GLY A 234 2.00 8.69 17.01
C GLY A 234 1.51 7.32 17.44
N LEU A 235 0.27 7.09 17.06
CA LEU A 235 -0.34 5.79 16.83
C LEU A 235 -0.82 5.81 15.37
N SER A 236 -0.58 4.73 14.63
CA SER A 236 -1.07 4.60 13.25
C SER A 236 -2.08 3.46 13.18
N ASN A 237 -3.25 3.70 12.56
CA ASN A 237 -4.26 2.67 12.40
C ASN A 237 -4.11 1.99 11.03
N ARG A 238 -3.56 0.77 11.03
CA ARG A 238 -3.10 0.09 9.82
C ARG A 238 -4.09 -0.95 9.32
N THR A 239 -4.74 -0.67 8.19
CA THR A 239 -5.50 -1.63 7.38
C THR A 239 -4.63 -2.14 6.24
N TYR A 240 -4.58 -3.45 6.01
CA TYR A 240 -3.75 -4.07 4.99
C TYR A 240 -4.57 -4.68 3.84
N ILE A 241 -4.20 -4.36 2.60
CA ILE A 241 -4.80 -4.93 1.38
C ILE A 241 -3.84 -4.78 0.19
N ASP A 242 -3.89 -5.71 -0.76
CA ASP A 242 -3.18 -5.56 -2.03
C ASP A 242 -4.04 -4.79 -3.04
N PRO A 243 -3.55 -3.68 -3.62
CA PRO A 243 -4.34 -2.94 -4.59
C PRO A 243 -4.64 -3.71 -5.89
N ASP A 244 -3.96 -4.82 -6.20
CA ASP A 244 -4.33 -5.68 -7.34
C ASP A 244 -5.64 -6.46 -7.11
N PHE A 245 -6.15 -6.52 -5.87
CA PHE A 245 -7.40 -7.18 -5.50
C PHE A 245 -8.56 -6.22 -5.19
N ILE A 246 -8.36 -4.90 -5.24
CA ILE A 246 -9.44 -3.95 -4.99
C ILE A 246 -10.28 -3.77 -6.27
N GLY A 247 -11.59 -3.98 -6.17
CA GLY A 247 -12.57 -3.72 -7.24
C GLY A 247 -13.27 -2.37 -7.11
N GLY A 248 -13.16 -1.71 -5.95
CA GLY A 248 -13.65 -0.35 -5.71
C GLY A 248 -13.49 0.06 -4.24
N ILE A 249 -13.54 1.35 -3.97
CA ILE A 249 -13.57 1.90 -2.60
C ILE A 249 -14.69 2.91 -2.49
N ASP A 250 -15.59 2.71 -1.53
CA ASP A 250 -16.69 3.60 -1.21
C ASP A 250 -16.41 4.31 0.11
N VAL A 251 -16.53 5.64 0.11
CA VAL A 251 -16.27 6.50 1.27
C VAL A 251 -17.55 7.24 1.64
N SER A 252 -18.00 7.05 2.88
CA SER A 252 -19.08 7.84 3.49
C SER A 252 -18.50 8.72 4.58
N LYS A 253 -18.73 10.03 4.50
CA LYS A 253 -18.18 11.02 5.44
C LYS A 253 -19.27 11.45 6.42
N GLY A 254 -18.95 11.42 7.71
CA GLY A 254 -19.90 11.63 8.80
C GLY A 254 -20.60 10.33 9.20
N SER A 255 -21.34 10.36 10.30
CA SER A 255 -21.95 9.16 10.87
C SER A 255 -23.39 8.96 10.44
N ASP A 256 -23.78 7.70 10.34
CA ASP A 256 -25.17 7.26 10.21
C ASP A 256 -25.49 6.28 11.36
N ALA A 257 -26.77 6.03 11.66
CA ALA A 257 -27.18 5.10 12.70
C ALA A 257 -26.68 3.65 12.45
N ALA A 258 -26.41 3.27 11.20
CA ALA A 258 -25.80 1.99 10.88
C ALA A 258 -24.25 1.98 10.98
N SER A 259 -23.60 3.15 11.02
CA SER A 259 -22.14 3.27 11.04
C SER A 259 -21.53 2.99 12.42
N ARG A 260 -20.28 2.49 12.43
CA ARG A 260 -19.42 2.37 13.62
C ARG A 260 -18.45 3.55 13.80
N GLY A 261 -18.19 4.33 12.75
CA GLY A 261 -17.20 5.42 12.77
C GLY A 261 -17.82 6.81 13.00
N ILE A 262 -17.24 7.57 13.95
CA ILE A 262 -17.66 8.96 14.29
C ILE A 262 -17.35 9.98 13.18
N ALA A 263 -16.40 9.64 12.29
CA ALA A 263 -16.07 10.41 11.09
C ALA A 263 -16.62 9.77 9.80
N GLY A 264 -17.30 8.63 9.91
CA GLY A 264 -17.79 7.84 8.78
C GLY A 264 -16.96 6.59 8.50
N SER A 265 -17.05 6.09 7.27
CA SER A 265 -16.55 4.77 6.88
C SER A 265 -15.88 4.76 5.51
N VAL A 266 -14.96 3.81 5.36
CA VAL A 266 -14.35 3.43 4.07
C VAL A 266 -14.55 1.94 3.89
N ALA A 267 -15.33 1.56 2.87
CA ALA A 267 -15.55 0.17 2.50
C ALA A 267 -14.74 -0.16 1.25
N ILE A 268 -13.81 -1.10 1.40
CA ILE A 268 -12.98 -1.60 0.31
C ILE A 268 -13.63 -2.89 -0.22
N ARG A 269 -14.11 -2.85 -1.45
CA ARG A 269 -14.62 -4.03 -2.15
C ARG A 269 -13.46 -4.76 -2.82
N THR A 270 -13.28 -6.06 -2.53
CA THR A 270 -12.33 -6.86 -3.32
C THR A 270 -13.01 -7.45 -4.56
N LEU A 271 -12.20 -7.84 -5.55
CA LEU A 271 -12.70 -8.40 -6.82
C LEU A 271 -13.66 -9.59 -6.60
N ASN A 272 -14.64 -9.69 -7.48
CA ASN A 272 -15.64 -10.74 -7.59
C ASN A 272 -15.54 -11.40 -8.98
N ALA A 273 -16.38 -12.42 -9.23
CA ALA A 273 -16.40 -13.08 -10.54
C ALA A 273 -16.82 -12.13 -11.69
N ASP A 274 -17.75 -11.20 -11.43
CA ASP A 274 -18.22 -10.20 -12.41
C ASP A 274 -17.13 -9.22 -12.88
N ASP A 275 -16.09 -8.99 -12.08
CA ASP A 275 -14.97 -8.12 -12.48
C ASP A 275 -14.04 -8.80 -13.51
N ILE A 276 -14.17 -10.12 -13.72
CA ILE A 276 -13.24 -10.96 -14.50
C ILE A 276 -13.94 -11.72 -15.64
N VAL A 277 -15.14 -12.26 -15.40
CA VAL A 277 -15.91 -13.01 -16.39
C VAL A 277 -16.72 -12.03 -17.25
N LYS A 278 -16.50 -12.02 -18.57
CA LYS A 278 -17.18 -11.08 -19.46
C LYS A 278 -18.68 -11.43 -19.57
N PRO A 279 -19.57 -10.46 -19.89
CA PRO A 279 -20.99 -10.75 -20.09
C PRO A 279 -21.21 -11.83 -21.18
N GLY A 280 -21.89 -12.92 -20.81
CA GLY A 280 -22.11 -14.09 -21.66
C GLY A 280 -21.13 -15.25 -21.45
N ASP A 281 -19.98 -15.00 -20.81
CA ASP A 281 -19.00 -16.03 -20.49
C ASP A 281 -19.32 -16.73 -19.14
N THR A 282 -18.85 -17.97 -18.97
CA THR A 282 -19.01 -18.77 -17.73
C THR A 282 -17.74 -18.87 -16.89
N TRP A 283 -16.61 -18.37 -17.39
CA TRP A 283 -15.34 -18.37 -16.68
C TRP A 283 -14.42 -17.29 -17.26
N GLY A 284 -13.44 -16.86 -16.49
CA GLY A 284 -12.46 -15.87 -16.90
C GLY A 284 -11.20 -15.93 -16.05
N ILE A 285 -10.06 -15.56 -16.64
CA ILE A 285 -8.78 -15.44 -15.94
C ILE A 285 -8.16 -14.10 -16.34
N ARG A 286 -7.65 -13.36 -15.36
CA ARG A 286 -6.83 -12.15 -15.57
C ARG A 286 -5.42 -12.40 -15.03
N VAL A 287 -4.42 -12.27 -15.90
CA VAL A 287 -3.00 -12.25 -15.55
C VAL A 287 -2.49 -10.83 -15.73
N LYS A 288 -1.77 -10.32 -14.73
CA LYS A 288 -1.21 -8.97 -14.72
C LYS A 288 0.25 -8.99 -14.30
N GLY A 289 1.08 -8.22 -14.98
CA GLY A 289 2.45 -7.91 -14.58
C GLY A 289 2.73 -6.43 -14.75
N GLU A 290 3.32 -5.80 -13.75
CA GLU A 290 3.75 -4.39 -13.74
C GLU A 290 5.21 -4.33 -13.27
N TYR A 291 6.06 -3.58 -13.95
CA TYR A 291 7.36 -3.18 -13.41
C TYR A 291 7.38 -1.67 -13.13
N ALA A 292 8.24 -1.28 -12.20
CA ALA A 292 8.49 0.11 -11.85
C ALA A 292 10.00 0.39 -11.83
N GLY A 293 10.38 1.63 -12.15
CA GLY A 293 11.73 2.14 -11.94
C GLY A 293 11.87 2.85 -10.59
N ASN A 294 12.89 3.71 -10.49
CA ASN A 294 13.13 4.62 -9.37
C ASN A 294 13.36 3.93 -7.99
N SER A 295 13.97 2.74 -7.93
CA SER A 295 14.32 2.13 -6.65
C SER A 295 15.68 1.42 -6.61
N SER A 296 16.29 1.41 -5.42
CA SER A 296 17.57 0.77 -5.11
C SER A 296 17.42 -0.41 -4.15
N THR A 297 18.40 -1.30 -4.12
CA THR A 297 18.33 -2.49 -3.25
C THR A 297 18.67 -2.10 -1.81
N PRO A 298 17.82 -2.41 -0.80
CA PRO A 298 18.11 -2.04 0.58
C PRO A 298 19.31 -2.84 1.13
N HIS A 299 20.24 -2.14 1.76
CA HIS A 299 21.44 -2.70 2.39
C HIS A 299 21.46 -2.37 3.89
N GLY A 300 21.33 -3.38 4.76
CA GLY A 300 21.34 -3.19 6.22
C GLY A 300 22.59 -2.43 6.70
N GLY A 301 22.39 -1.47 7.60
CA GLY A 301 23.47 -0.61 8.12
C GLY A 301 23.88 0.55 7.20
N ALA A 302 23.36 0.63 5.96
CA ALA A 302 23.57 1.79 5.09
C ALA A 302 23.08 3.08 5.75
N LYS A 303 23.76 4.20 5.48
CA LYS A 303 23.41 5.53 5.97
C LYS A 303 23.10 6.46 4.80
N GLY A 304 22.26 7.46 5.02
CA GLY A 304 21.95 8.48 4.02
C GLY A 304 22.11 9.90 4.56
N GLY A 305 21.78 10.87 3.71
CA GLY A 305 21.61 12.28 4.08
C GLY A 305 22.89 12.93 4.59
N TYR A 306 22.73 13.83 5.56
CA TYR A 306 23.84 14.45 6.28
C TYR A 306 24.04 13.83 7.67
N GLN A 307 25.29 13.57 8.03
CA GLN A 307 25.72 13.36 9.41
C GLN A 307 25.94 14.72 10.07
N TRP A 308 25.09 15.06 11.02
CA TRP A 308 25.19 16.31 11.76
C TRP A 308 26.15 16.20 12.95
N PRO A 309 27.07 17.16 13.14
CA PRO A 309 28.00 17.19 14.26
C PRO A 309 27.30 17.61 15.55
N TYR A 310 27.91 17.26 16.69
CA TYR A 310 27.41 17.66 18.01
C TYR A 310 27.50 19.18 18.24
N SER A 311 28.56 19.82 17.72
CA SER A 311 28.72 21.28 17.70
C SER A 311 27.88 21.87 16.57
N PRO A 312 26.88 22.73 16.85
CA PRO A 312 26.08 23.36 15.81
C PRO A 312 26.83 24.49 15.06
N ARG A 313 28.11 24.77 15.36
CA ARG A 313 28.98 25.62 14.52
C ARG A 313 29.53 24.86 13.30
N ASP A 314 29.62 23.54 13.40
CA ASP A 314 30.40 22.75 12.47
C ASP A 314 29.52 22.34 11.28
N ASN A 315 30.12 22.31 10.08
CA ASN A 315 29.38 21.92 8.88
C ASN A 315 29.12 20.42 8.88
N PRO A 316 27.89 19.96 8.57
CA PRO A 316 27.58 18.54 8.51
C PRO A 316 28.17 17.88 7.26
N VAL A 317 28.49 16.60 7.38
CA VAL A 317 29.13 15.82 6.31
C VAL A 317 28.08 14.98 5.60
N ALA A 318 28.02 15.05 4.27
CA ALA A 318 27.11 14.23 3.49
C ALA A 318 27.61 12.77 3.45
N ILE A 319 26.77 11.82 3.87
CA ILE A 319 27.07 10.39 3.89
C ILE A 319 26.10 9.68 2.94
N PRO A 320 26.53 9.28 1.73
CA PRO A 320 25.69 8.51 0.82
C PRO A 320 25.56 7.05 1.27
N SER A 321 24.42 6.45 0.93
CA SER A 321 24.27 4.99 0.89
C SER A 321 25.01 4.42 -0.32
N GLY A 322 25.02 3.09 -0.48
CA GLY A 322 25.72 2.42 -1.59
C GLY A 322 25.28 2.91 -2.97
N ASP A 323 23.97 3.12 -3.17
CA ASP A 323 23.39 3.70 -4.38
C ASP A 323 23.11 5.22 -4.26
N GLY A 324 23.22 5.80 -3.04
CA GLY A 324 23.27 7.23 -2.72
C GLY A 324 22.45 8.16 -3.63
N LEU A 325 23.16 8.86 -4.53
CA LEU A 325 22.59 9.79 -5.52
C LEU A 325 22.52 9.17 -6.94
N ASP A 326 23.01 7.94 -7.11
CA ASP A 326 23.14 7.19 -8.37
C ASP A 326 21.81 6.51 -8.76
N ARG A 327 20.76 7.33 -8.72
CA ARG A 327 19.38 6.96 -9.06
C ARG A 327 19.31 6.26 -10.43
N PRO A 328 18.71 5.05 -10.51
CA PRO A 328 18.54 4.31 -11.77
C PRO A 328 17.86 5.11 -12.88
N SER A 329 18.17 4.77 -14.14
CA SER A 329 17.56 5.43 -15.30
C SER A 329 16.04 5.23 -15.33
N LEU A 330 15.31 6.15 -15.96
CA LEU A 330 13.84 6.20 -15.89
C LEU A 330 13.16 4.87 -16.30
N LEU A 331 13.73 4.15 -17.27
CA LEU A 331 13.18 2.89 -17.80
C LEU A 331 13.89 1.64 -17.24
N SER A 332 14.82 1.79 -16.30
CA SER A 332 15.47 0.66 -15.63
C SER A 332 14.45 -0.08 -14.74
N PRO A 333 14.17 -1.38 -14.96
CA PRO A 333 13.23 -2.13 -14.13
C PRO A 333 13.88 -2.50 -12.79
N THR A 334 13.48 -1.82 -11.72
CA THR A 334 14.08 -1.99 -10.37
C THR A 334 13.12 -2.58 -9.35
N ALA A 335 11.83 -2.62 -9.67
CA ALA A 335 10.76 -3.19 -8.86
C ALA A 335 9.66 -3.77 -9.74
N GLY A 336 8.76 -4.56 -9.14
CA GLY A 336 7.60 -5.07 -9.86
C GLY A 336 6.56 -5.75 -9.00
N SER A 337 5.44 -6.04 -9.63
CA SER A 337 4.32 -6.80 -9.09
C SER A 337 3.66 -7.64 -10.18
N GLY A 338 3.05 -8.76 -9.79
CA GLY A 338 2.20 -9.52 -10.67
C GLY A 338 1.06 -10.18 -9.91
N SER A 339 -0.07 -10.34 -10.57
CA SER A 339 -1.21 -11.09 -10.04
C SER A 339 -1.81 -12.02 -11.09
N ILE A 340 -2.37 -13.11 -10.60
CA ILE A 340 -3.24 -13.99 -11.35
C ILE A 340 -4.54 -14.14 -10.58
N VAL A 341 -5.67 -13.91 -11.23
CA VAL A 341 -7.00 -14.17 -10.68
C VAL A 341 -7.80 -14.99 -11.68
N ALA A 342 -8.57 -15.95 -11.18
CA ALA A 342 -9.42 -16.84 -11.94
C ALA A 342 -10.82 -16.82 -11.33
N ALA A 343 -11.83 -16.80 -12.19
CA ALA A 343 -13.23 -16.74 -11.83
C ALA A 343 -14.06 -17.71 -12.67
N MET A 344 -15.13 -18.22 -12.08
CA MET A 344 -16.14 -19.04 -12.72
C MET A 344 -17.52 -18.52 -12.31
N LYS A 345 -18.46 -18.51 -13.25
CA LYS A 345 -19.87 -18.19 -13.04
C LYS A 345 -20.74 -19.35 -13.52
N ALA A 346 -21.70 -19.73 -12.70
CA ALA A 346 -22.79 -20.63 -12.99
C ALA A 346 -24.11 -20.00 -12.51
N GLU A 347 -25.24 -20.59 -12.91
CA GLU A 347 -26.57 -20.08 -12.54
C GLU A 347 -26.71 -19.95 -11.01
N ASN A 348 -26.32 -21.00 -10.27
CA ASN A 348 -26.47 -21.11 -8.83
C ASN A 348 -25.17 -20.88 -8.01
N TYR A 349 -24.02 -20.61 -8.63
CA TYR A 349 -22.80 -20.26 -7.89
C TYR A 349 -21.79 -19.47 -8.72
N ASP A 350 -20.97 -18.66 -8.03
CA ASP A 350 -19.75 -18.08 -8.58
C ASP A 350 -18.54 -18.49 -7.72
N LEU A 351 -17.40 -18.75 -8.35
CA LEU A 351 -16.14 -19.03 -7.67
C LEU A 351 -15.08 -18.03 -8.11
N PHE A 352 -14.24 -17.58 -7.19
CA PHE A 352 -13.11 -16.70 -7.44
C PHE A 352 -11.89 -17.16 -6.65
N ALA A 353 -10.70 -17.13 -7.27
CA ALA A 353 -9.43 -17.34 -6.62
C ALA A 353 -8.36 -16.40 -7.19
N GLY A 354 -7.47 -15.88 -6.34
CA GLY A 354 -6.47 -14.90 -6.70
C GLY A 354 -5.18 -15.03 -5.89
N TYR A 355 -4.05 -14.79 -6.55
CA TYR A 355 -2.74 -14.60 -5.94
C TYR A 355 -2.08 -13.34 -6.50
N ALA A 356 -1.46 -12.55 -5.63
CA ALA A 356 -0.67 -11.37 -6.00
C ALA A 356 0.66 -11.33 -5.24
N TYR A 357 1.70 -10.88 -5.92
CA TYR A 357 3.05 -10.69 -5.38
C TYR A 357 3.57 -9.32 -5.78
N ARG A 358 4.18 -8.59 -4.83
CA ARG A 358 4.86 -7.31 -5.09
C ARG A 358 6.21 -7.29 -4.40
N LYS A 359 7.21 -6.70 -5.06
CA LYS A 359 8.50 -6.39 -4.46
C LYS A 359 9.09 -5.09 -4.99
N ARG A 360 9.48 -4.20 -4.07
CA ARG A 360 10.19 -2.94 -4.33
C ARG A 360 11.29 -2.73 -3.29
N GLY A 361 12.40 -2.14 -3.73
CA GLY A 361 13.46 -1.65 -2.85
C GLY A 361 13.18 -0.23 -2.33
N ASN A 362 14.21 0.48 -1.90
CA ASN A 362 14.08 1.87 -1.46
C ASN A 362 13.86 2.79 -2.66
N TYR A 363 12.89 3.73 -2.63
CA TYR A 363 12.75 4.69 -3.74
C TYR A 363 13.72 5.88 -3.61
N HIS A 364 14.00 6.59 -4.71
CA HIS A 364 14.72 7.87 -4.63
C HIS A 364 13.76 9.07 -4.59
N ALA A 365 14.16 10.11 -3.88
CA ALA A 365 13.45 11.38 -3.78
C ALA A 365 13.48 12.17 -5.11
N GLY A 366 12.62 13.21 -5.19
CA GLY A 366 12.66 14.19 -6.28
C GLY A 366 13.94 15.04 -6.29
N LYS A 367 14.18 15.74 -7.39
CA LYS A 367 15.37 16.61 -7.59
C LYS A 367 15.07 18.10 -7.45
N HIS A 368 13.80 18.50 -7.39
CA HIS A 368 13.40 19.90 -7.43
C HIS A 368 12.52 20.28 -6.24
N GLY A 369 13.08 21.02 -5.29
CA GLY A 369 12.34 21.48 -4.10
C GLY A 369 13.26 21.68 -2.89
N PRO A 370 12.66 21.91 -1.71
CA PRO A 370 13.38 22.14 -0.45
C PRO A 370 13.95 20.84 0.15
N SER A 371 14.94 20.24 -0.51
CA SER A 371 15.77 19.16 0.04
C SER A 371 16.72 19.64 1.13
N ALA A 372 17.41 18.72 1.81
CA ALA A 372 18.40 19.05 2.84
C ALA A 372 19.43 20.07 2.34
N GLU A 373 19.60 21.16 3.09
CA GLU A 373 20.52 22.25 2.78
C GLU A 373 21.11 22.79 4.09
N PRO A 374 22.40 22.53 4.40
CA PRO A 374 23.06 23.10 5.56
C PRO A 374 23.31 24.61 5.39
N VAL A 375 22.63 25.44 6.19
CA VAL A 375 22.72 26.91 6.14
C VAL A 375 23.24 27.44 7.47
N ASN A 376 24.34 28.21 7.45
CA ASN A 376 24.80 28.96 8.62
C ASN A 376 23.95 30.23 8.78
N VAL A 377 23.10 30.27 9.81
CA VAL A 377 22.20 31.41 10.10
C VAL A 377 22.87 32.51 10.95
N GLY A 378 24.19 32.40 11.19
CA GLY A 378 24.96 33.35 11.99
C GLY A 378 24.78 33.14 13.49
N PRO A 379 24.98 34.18 14.32
CA PRO A 379 24.89 34.06 15.77
C PRO A 379 23.46 33.71 16.25
N ARG A 380 23.31 32.59 16.96
CA ARG A 380 22.03 32.15 17.54
C ARG A 380 22.17 31.82 19.02
N ARG A 381 21.22 32.31 19.84
CA ARG A 381 21.05 31.88 21.22
C ARG A 381 20.14 30.67 21.25
N VAL A 382 20.59 29.58 21.87
CA VAL A 382 19.81 28.35 22.07
C VAL A 382 19.68 28.12 23.57
N CYS A 383 18.49 27.78 24.02
CA CYS A 383 18.21 27.43 25.42
C CYS A 383 17.68 26.00 25.50
N ASN A 384 17.89 25.35 26.64
CA ASN A 384 17.19 24.10 26.97
C ASN A 384 15.68 24.36 27.17
N THR A 385 14.88 23.28 27.18
CA THR A 385 13.41 23.33 27.25
C THR A 385 12.89 24.05 28.50
N SER A 386 13.66 24.10 29.59
CA SER A 386 13.32 24.81 30.83
C SER A 386 13.78 26.28 30.86
N GLY A 387 14.50 26.76 29.84
CA GLY A 387 15.08 28.11 29.80
C GLY A 387 16.19 28.38 30.83
N THR A 388 16.52 27.40 31.68
CA THR A 388 17.49 27.51 32.78
C THR A 388 18.94 27.48 32.32
N TRP A 389 19.21 26.93 31.14
CA TRP A 389 20.51 26.92 30.50
C TRP A 389 20.38 27.45 29.08
N CYS A 390 21.19 28.47 28.75
CA CYS A 390 21.24 29.06 27.42
C CYS A 390 22.68 29.28 26.99
N GLU A 391 22.98 28.90 25.75
CA GLU A 391 24.28 29.12 25.12
C GLU A 391 24.15 30.03 23.89
N ASN A 392 25.11 30.94 23.74
CA ASN A 392 25.22 31.81 22.57
C ASN A 392 26.24 31.22 21.59
N TRP A 393 25.76 30.76 20.45
CA TRP A 393 26.57 30.22 19.37
C TRP A 393 26.90 31.33 18.37
N PRO A 394 28.16 31.76 18.17
CA PRO A 394 28.54 32.82 17.21
C PRO A 394 28.33 32.46 15.74
N SER A 395 28.09 31.18 15.46
CA SER A 395 27.63 30.65 14.18
C SER A 395 26.80 29.42 14.49
N TYR A 396 25.74 29.21 13.73
CA TYR A 396 24.78 28.14 13.96
C TYR A 396 24.30 27.61 12.62
N VAL A 397 24.52 26.32 12.36
CA VAL A 397 24.13 25.66 11.11
C VAL A 397 22.79 24.96 11.31
N GLU A 398 21.87 25.17 10.37
CA GLU A 398 20.52 24.58 10.36
C GLU A 398 20.24 23.89 9.04
N ASN A 399 19.27 22.98 9.01
CA ASN A 399 18.74 22.46 7.77
C ASN A 399 17.68 23.42 7.22
N GLY A 400 17.93 24.03 6.06
CA GLY A 400 16.94 24.85 5.33
C GLY A 400 15.87 24.04 4.58
N GLY A 401 16.09 22.73 4.46
CA GLY A 401 15.22 21.76 3.81
C GLY A 401 14.01 21.31 4.65
N LEU A 402 13.24 20.37 4.10
CA LEU A 402 12.13 19.72 4.82
C LEU A 402 12.58 18.49 5.62
N THR A 403 13.63 17.79 5.17
CA THR A 403 14.14 16.55 5.78
C THR A 403 15.66 16.48 5.62
N ASN A 404 16.30 15.46 6.19
CA ASN A 404 17.75 15.27 6.11
C ASN A 404 18.26 14.65 4.78
N TYR A 405 17.38 14.34 3.82
CA TYR A 405 17.77 13.77 2.52
C TYR A 405 18.10 14.85 1.48
N ARG A 406 19.11 14.59 0.65
CA ARG A 406 19.48 15.44 -0.49
C ARG A 406 18.54 15.22 -1.68
N ALA A 407 18.51 16.18 -2.59
CA ALA A 407 17.77 16.07 -3.84
C ALA A 407 18.22 14.86 -4.67
N GLY A 408 17.29 13.97 -5.04
CA GLY A 408 17.56 12.75 -5.81
C GLY A 408 18.10 11.56 -5.03
N GLU A 409 18.25 11.66 -3.71
CA GLU A 409 18.86 10.62 -2.86
C GLU A 409 17.94 9.41 -2.62
N GLU A 410 18.54 8.23 -2.42
CA GLU A 410 17.87 7.02 -1.93
C GLU A 410 17.20 7.27 -0.56
N VAL A 411 15.91 6.97 -0.45
CA VAL A 411 15.12 7.14 0.77
C VAL A 411 15.06 5.80 1.51
N LEU A 412 15.94 5.65 2.51
CA LEU A 412 16.10 4.42 3.28
C LEU A 412 14.82 4.03 4.04
N ASN A 413 14.69 2.73 4.29
CA ASN A 413 13.54 2.08 4.94
C ASN A 413 12.20 2.29 4.19
N THR A 414 12.23 2.30 2.85
CA THR A 414 11.01 2.38 2.01
C THR A 414 10.77 1.12 1.18
N GLN A 415 11.58 0.07 1.37
CA GLN A 415 11.38 -1.22 0.74
C GLN A 415 10.06 -1.89 1.19
N LEU A 416 9.43 -2.61 0.28
CA LEU A 416 8.17 -3.33 0.53
C LEU A 416 8.12 -4.62 -0.30
N GLN A 417 7.84 -5.75 0.35
CA GLN A 417 7.47 -7.00 -0.30
C GLN A 417 6.12 -7.47 0.26
N THR A 418 5.15 -7.78 -0.61
CA THR A 418 3.83 -8.32 -0.21
C THR A 418 3.48 -9.59 -0.97
N GLU A 419 2.78 -10.50 -0.29
CA GLU A 419 2.22 -11.73 -0.85
C GLU A 419 0.77 -11.87 -0.38
N SER A 420 -0.15 -11.97 -1.34
CA SER A 420 -1.57 -11.75 -1.10
C SER A 420 -2.42 -12.83 -1.78
N TYR A 421 -3.46 -13.27 -1.08
CA TYR A 421 -4.36 -14.36 -1.48
C TYR A 421 -5.81 -13.90 -1.30
N LEU A 422 -6.67 -14.22 -2.26
CA LEU A 422 -8.11 -13.94 -2.20
C LEU A 422 -8.88 -15.14 -2.75
N THR A 423 -9.85 -15.66 -2.02
CA THR A 423 -10.83 -16.62 -2.54
C THR A 423 -12.24 -16.21 -2.15
N LYS A 424 -13.21 -16.42 -3.05
CA LYS A 424 -14.64 -16.24 -2.79
C LYS A 424 -15.45 -17.36 -3.42
N GLY A 425 -16.56 -17.72 -2.79
CA GLY A 425 -17.59 -18.60 -3.34
C GLY A 425 -18.96 -18.03 -3.02
N THR A 426 -19.68 -17.55 -4.03
CA THR A 426 -21.08 -17.10 -3.92
C THR A 426 -21.97 -18.27 -4.32
N PHE A 427 -23.05 -18.52 -3.59
CA PHE A 427 -24.04 -19.57 -3.83
C PHE A 427 -25.43 -18.95 -3.78
N ARG A 428 -26.23 -19.18 -4.83
CA ARG A 428 -27.60 -18.68 -4.97
C ARG A 428 -28.58 -19.83 -4.90
N PHE A 429 -29.67 -19.64 -4.17
CA PHE A 429 -30.73 -20.63 -3.98
C PHE A 429 -32.10 -20.00 -4.26
N ASP A 430 -33.08 -20.84 -4.62
CA ASP A 430 -34.46 -20.42 -4.89
C ASP A 430 -35.04 -19.57 -3.75
N GLY A 431 -35.90 -18.60 -4.06
CA GLY A 431 -36.52 -17.71 -3.05
C GLY A 431 -35.68 -16.49 -2.65
N GLY A 432 -34.76 -16.05 -3.51
CA GLY A 432 -33.97 -14.82 -3.30
C GLY A 432 -32.86 -14.97 -2.25
N HIS A 433 -32.37 -16.19 -2.03
CA HIS A 433 -31.32 -16.48 -1.05
C HIS A 433 -29.92 -16.48 -1.71
N GLU A 434 -28.97 -15.76 -1.12
CA GLU A 434 -27.56 -15.80 -1.51
C GLU A 434 -26.66 -16.01 -0.27
N LEU A 435 -25.70 -16.91 -0.37
CA LEU A 435 -24.65 -17.15 0.63
C LEU A 435 -23.28 -16.96 -0.03
N GLN A 436 -22.44 -16.10 0.51
CA GLN A 436 -21.06 -15.92 0.07
C GLN A 436 -20.07 -16.25 1.18
N LEU A 437 -19.11 -17.10 0.85
CA LEU A 437 -17.92 -17.39 1.65
C LEU A 437 -16.73 -16.63 1.04
N GLY A 438 -15.90 -16.04 1.87
CA GLY A 438 -14.71 -15.29 1.45
C GLY A 438 -13.53 -15.51 2.37
N TYR A 439 -12.32 -15.45 1.80
CA TYR A 439 -11.07 -15.46 2.53
C TYR A 439 -10.06 -14.51 1.88
N THR A 440 -9.45 -13.65 2.69
CA THR A 440 -8.31 -12.80 2.31
C THR A 440 -7.12 -13.11 3.22
N GLY A 441 -5.94 -13.25 2.63
CA GLY A 441 -4.69 -13.41 3.36
C GLY A 441 -3.62 -12.48 2.81
N PHE A 442 -2.99 -11.67 3.68
CA PHE A 442 -2.01 -10.64 3.27
C PHE A 442 -0.77 -10.70 4.15
N ARG A 443 0.40 -10.89 3.52
CA ARG A 443 1.71 -11.09 4.17
C ARG A 443 2.63 -9.97 3.67
N SER A 444 3.26 -9.22 4.56
CA SER A 444 4.15 -8.09 4.24
C SER A 444 5.48 -8.18 4.98
N GLU A 445 6.56 -7.80 4.31
CA GLU A 445 7.88 -7.52 4.88
C GLU A 445 8.34 -6.16 4.36
N ALA A 446 8.51 -5.18 5.26
CA ALA A 446 8.71 -3.79 4.89
C ALA A 446 9.81 -3.07 5.71
N GLY A 447 10.38 -2.03 5.11
CA GLY A 447 11.02 -0.96 5.87
C GLY A 447 9.94 -0.19 6.62
N ASP A 448 10.02 -0.20 7.95
CA ASP A 448 9.01 0.37 8.84
C ASP A 448 9.74 0.75 10.13
N LEU A 449 10.03 2.05 10.23
CA LEU A 449 10.72 2.62 11.37
C LEU A 449 9.72 2.95 12.46
N LEU A 450 10.12 2.72 13.71
CA LEU A 450 9.45 3.35 14.85
C LEU A 450 9.53 4.88 14.66
N ALA A 451 8.41 5.53 14.37
CA ALA A 451 8.41 6.91 13.88
C ALA A 451 9.23 7.85 14.76
N SER A 452 9.12 7.73 16.10
CA SER A 452 9.90 8.52 17.07
C SER A 452 11.42 8.38 17.01
N ARG A 453 11.99 7.52 16.16
CA ARG A 453 13.43 7.46 15.86
C ARG A 453 13.83 8.32 14.66
N PHE A 454 12.87 8.89 13.92
CA PHE A 454 13.11 9.48 12.59
C PHE A 454 12.22 10.71 12.28
N THR A 455 12.17 11.66 13.22
CA THR A 455 11.32 12.87 13.11
C THR A 455 12.05 14.19 13.14
N ASP A 456 13.36 14.24 13.38
CA ASP A 456 14.11 15.48 13.25
C ASP A 456 14.62 15.67 11.82
N ASP A 457 14.69 16.92 11.35
CA ASP A 457 15.26 17.26 10.03
C ASP A 457 16.78 17.06 9.96
N ARG A 458 17.42 16.71 11.10
CA ARG A 458 18.84 16.36 11.24
C ARG A 458 19.08 14.90 11.60
N SER A 459 18.04 14.09 11.85
CA SER A 459 18.20 12.66 12.13
C SER A 459 18.91 11.99 10.95
N GLN A 460 20.09 11.39 11.16
CA GLN A 460 20.77 10.66 10.10
C GLN A 460 19.97 9.40 9.74
N PRO A 461 19.48 9.24 8.50
CA PRO A 461 18.82 8.02 8.07
C PRO A 461 19.77 6.82 8.15
N VAL A 462 19.28 5.71 8.71
CA VAL A 462 20.00 4.43 8.77
C VAL A 462 19.06 3.31 8.32
N GLN A 463 19.49 2.50 7.37
CA GLN A 463 18.74 1.34 6.88
C GLN A 463 18.75 0.23 7.94
N GLN A 464 17.56 -0.21 8.36
CA GLN A 464 17.41 -1.33 9.29
C GLN A 464 17.92 -2.62 8.64
N GLU A 465 18.64 -3.43 9.42
CA GLU A 465 19.06 -4.79 9.03
C GLU A 465 17.87 -5.75 8.97
N GLN A 466 16.86 -5.53 9.83
CA GLN A 466 15.62 -6.28 9.86
C GLN A 466 14.44 -5.41 9.44
N THR A 467 13.60 -5.95 8.56
CA THR A 467 12.26 -5.45 8.22
C THR A 467 11.25 -5.70 9.34
N SER A 468 10.13 -4.98 9.32
CA SER A 468 8.93 -5.36 10.06
C SER A 468 8.06 -6.28 9.21
N GLY A 469 7.47 -7.30 9.84
CA GLY A 469 6.59 -8.27 9.20
C GLY A 469 5.15 -8.14 9.69
N ALA A 470 4.19 -8.27 8.77
CA ALA A 470 2.76 -8.33 9.09
C ALA A 470 2.12 -9.55 8.40
N LYS A 471 1.28 -10.29 9.12
CA LYS A 471 0.52 -11.43 8.58
C LYS A 471 -0.93 -11.32 9.00
N LEU A 472 -1.80 -11.10 8.02
CA LEU A 472 -3.24 -10.98 8.17
C LEU A 472 -3.94 -12.17 7.50
N ASP A 473 -4.93 -12.73 8.18
CA ASP A 473 -5.79 -13.82 7.74
C ASP A 473 -7.24 -13.49 8.12
N THR A 474 -8.12 -13.22 7.16
CA THR A 474 -9.52 -12.85 7.38
C THR A 474 -10.46 -13.80 6.61
N GLY A 475 -11.49 -14.30 7.29
CA GLY A 475 -12.58 -15.07 6.69
C GLY A 475 -13.92 -14.37 6.88
N THR A 476 -14.79 -14.44 5.87
CA THR A 476 -16.12 -13.83 5.84
C THR A 476 -17.20 -14.83 5.42
N LEU A 477 -18.36 -14.77 6.07
CA LEU A 477 -19.59 -15.44 5.69
C LEU A 477 -20.69 -14.37 5.59
N ARG A 478 -21.20 -14.15 4.39
CA ARG A 478 -22.23 -13.15 4.10
C ARG A 478 -23.46 -13.85 3.55
N TYR A 479 -24.63 -13.45 4.00
CA TYR A 479 -25.90 -14.04 3.61
C TYR A 479 -26.89 -12.92 3.30
N ARG A 480 -27.59 -13.04 2.16
CA ARG A 480 -28.68 -12.17 1.76
C ARG A 480 -29.94 -12.99 1.55
N TRP A 481 -31.08 -12.45 1.96
CA TRP A 481 -32.39 -12.95 1.60
C TRP A 481 -33.26 -11.77 1.17
N ASN A 482 -33.60 -11.74 -0.12
CA ASN A 482 -34.37 -10.69 -0.75
C ASN A 482 -35.33 -11.32 -1.80
N PRO A 483 -36.49 -11.83 -1.37
CA PRO A 483 -37.45 -12.52 -2.24
C PRO A 483 -38.25 -11.52 -3.11
N ASP A 484 -38.38 -11.85 -4.40
CA ASP A 484 -38.99 -10.99 -5.43
C ASP A 484 -40.47 -10.63 -5.18
N ASP A 485 -41.16 -11.37 -4.30
CA ASP A 485 -42.60 -11.25 -4.01
C ASP A 485 -42.92 -10.59 -2.66
N ASN A 486 -41.92 -10.08 -1.92
CA ASN A 486 -42.14 -9.53 -0.59
C ASN A 486 -41.19 -8.37 -0.23
N ASP A 487 -41.65 -7.14 -0.50
CA ASP A 487 -40.99 -5.86 -0.20
C ASP A 487 -40.67 -5.63 1.30
N LEU A 488 -41.15 -6.49 2.21
CA LEU A 488 -40.83 -6.38 3.64
C LEU A 488 -39.47 -6.99 4.01
N ILE A 489 -38.79 -7.68 3.10
CA ILE A 489 -37.58 -8.46 3.38
C ILE A 489 -36.46 -8.16 2.37
N ASP A 490 -35.54 -7.25 2.72
CA ASP A 490 -34.14 -7.30 2.24
C ASP A 490 -33.24 -7.53 3.45
N MET A 491 -33.08 -8.80 3.83
CA MET A 491 -32.28 -9.22 4.97
C MET A 491 -30.83 -9.41 4.55
N LYS A 492 -29.90 -8.67 5.17
CA LYS A 492 -28.45 -8.82 4.99
C LYS A 492 -27.83 -9.26 6.32
N ALA A 493 -27.01 -10.30 6.30
CA ALA A 493 -26.26 -10.78 7.47
C ALA A 493 -24.80 -11.01 7.09
N ASN A 494 -23.88 -10.61 7.96
CA ASN A 494 -22.42 -10.65 7.75
C ASN A 494 -21.77 -11.16 9.03
N LEU A 495 -20.90 -12.17 8.91
CA LEU A 495 -20.10 -12.72 9.99
C LEU A 495 -18.64 -12.78 9.52
N TRP A 496 -17.70 -12.40 10.36
CA TRP A 496 -16.29 -12.38 9.99
C TRP A 496 -15.36 -12.64 11.16
N LEU A 497 -14.17 -13.15 10.83
CA LEU A 497 -13.07 -13.45 11.75
C LEU A 497 -11.77 -13.00 11.10
N THR A 498 -11.01 -12.15 11.78
CA THR A 498 -9.71 -11.63 11.38
C THR A 498 -8.66 -12.01 12.42
N LYS A 499 -7.56 -12.61 11.98
CA LYS A 499 -6.34 -12.82 12.78
C LYS A 499 -5.19 -12.01 12.19
N LEU A 500 -4.52 -11.23 13.03
CA LEU A 500 -3.37 -10.41 12.66
C LEU A 500 -2.18 -10.69 13.58
N GLU A 501 -1.03 -10.96 12.99
CA GLU A 501 0.27 -11.13 13.67
C GLU A 501 1.21 -10.01 13.19
N MET A 502 1.66 -9.14 14.10
CA MET A 502 2.64 -8.08 13.84
C MET A 502 4.00 -8.47 14.44
N ARG A 503 5.10 -8.32 13.67
CA ARG A 503 6.45 -8.74 14.07
C ARG A 503 7.48 -7.67 13.71
N ASN A 504 7.89 -6.87 14.68
CA ASN A 504 8.79 -5.73 14.50
C ASN A 504 10.21 -6.08 14.98
N PRO A 505 11.25 -5.44 14.42
CA PRO A 505 12.59 -5.43 15.02
C PRO A 505 12.54 -4.89 16.45
N ARG A 506 13.40 -5.41 17.33
CA ARG A 506 13.41 -5.04 18.76
C ARG A 506 13.64 -3.54 18.94
N ARG A 507 12.79 -2.89 19.74
CA ARG A 507 12.85 -1.46 20.06
C ARG A 507 13.44 -1.20 21.46
N GLY A 508 13.47 -2.24 22.28
CA GLY A 508 13.85 -2.28 23.69
C GLY A 508 15.31 -2.40 24.07
N SER A 509 15.49 -2.67 25.37
CA SER A 509 16.78 -2.81 26.06
C SER A 509 17.75 -3.72 25.30
N PRO A 510 19.07 -3.42 25.26
CA PRO A 510 20.07 -4.30 24.65
C PRO A 510 20.18 -5.68 25.34
N ILE A 511 19.71 -5.80 26.60
CA ILE A 511 19.75 -7.02 27.40
C ILE A 511 18.38 -7.23 28.08
N PRO A 512 17.80 -8.44 28.11
CA PRO A 512 18.32 -9.68 27.50
C PRO A 512 18.32 -9.62 25.96
N THR A 513 19.31 -10.27 25.35
CA THR A 513 19.27 -10.60 23.93
C THR A 513 18.32 -11.79 23.71
N SER A 514 17.80 -11.96 22.50
CA SER A 514 17.03 -13.14 22.10
C SER A 514 17.76 -14.45 22.44
N GLU A 515 19.05 -14.48 22.14
CA GLU A 515 19.95 -15.62 22.32
C GLU A 515 20.16 -15.93 23.80
N SER A 516 20.26 -14.91 24.67
CA SER A 516 20.39 -15.10 26.12
C SER A 516 19.17 -15.75 26.78
N VAL A 517 18.03 -15.82 26.08
CA VAL A 517 16.81 -16.52 26.52
C VAL A 517 16.44 -17.70 25.61
N GLY A 518 17.38 -18.18 24.79
CA GLY A 518 17.23 -19.37 23.95
C GLY A 518 16.47 -19.18 22.63
N LEU A 519 16.27 -17.94 22.19
CA LEU A 519 15.62 -17.60 20.92
C LEU A 519 16.66 -17.31 19.81
N PRO A 520 16.30 -17.44 18.52
CA PRO A 520 17.19 -17.06 17.42
C PRO A 520 17.55 -15.58 17.45
N SER A 521 18.77 -15.21 17.04
CA SER A 521 19.24 -13.81 16.96
C SER A 521 18.35 -12.89 16.14
N GLY A 522 17.62 -13.44 15.17
CA GLY A 522 16.66 -12.71 14.36
C GLY A 522 15.26 -12.56 14.96
N TYR A 523 15.02 -12.92 16.22
CA TYR A 523 13.67 -12.94 16.82
C TYR A 523 13.04 -11.54 16.86
N ARG A 524 11.80 -11.44 16.37
CA ARG A 524 11.02 -10.20 16.29
C ARG A 524 9.87 -10.21 17.30
N THR A 525 9.75 -9.11 18.04
CA THR A 525 8.71 -8.88 19.05
C THR A 525 7.44 -8.31 18.41
N GLY A 526 6.30 -8.34 19.10
CA GLY A 526 5.09 -7.69 18.60
C GLY A 526 3.81 -8.12 19.28
N ALA A 527 2.70 -7.98 18.57
CA ALA A 527 1.36 -8.25 19.07
C ALA A 527 0.63 -9.25 18.17
N ASP A 528 -0.26 -10.01 18.78
CA ASP A 528 -1.23 -10.90 18.13
C ASP A 528 -2.64 -10.40 18.45
N THR A 529 -3.43 -10.16 17.41
CA THR A 529 -4.80 -9.65 17.52
C THR A 529 -5.77 -10.61 16.85
N VAL A 530 -6.86 -10.92 17.53
CA VAL A 530 -8.00 -11.68 17.01
C VAL A 530 -9.24 -10.81 17.12
N MET A 531 -9.81 -10.47 15.97
CA MET A 531 -11.07 -9.74 15.89
C MET A 531 -12.12 -10.65 15.27
N TRP A 532 -13.33 -10.64 15.82
CA TRP A 532 -14.47 -11.27 15.17
C TRP A 532 -15.72 -10.42 15.42
N GLY A 533 -16.68 -10.53 14.53
CA GLY A 533 -17.88 -9.75 14.63
C GLY A 533 -18.89 -10.10 13.56
N GLY A 534 -19.97 -9.33 13.56
CA GLY A 534 -21.00 -9.47 12.57
C GLY A 534 -22.08 -8.42 12.69
N ASP A 535 -22.88 -8.33 11.66
CA ASP A 535 -24.03 -7.46 11.55
C ASP A 535 -25.18 -8.22 10.90
N ILE A 536 -26.39 -7.86 11.30
CA ILE A 536 -27.64 -8.34 10.73
C ILE A 536 -28.56 -7.16 10.57
N SER A 537 -29.19 -7.04 9.40
CA SER A 537 -30.14 -6.00 9.08
C SER A 537 -31.28 -6.57 8.24
N ASN A 538 -32.42 -5.89 8.30
CA ASN A 538 -33.51 -6.06 7.35
C ASN A 538 -34.05 -4.68 6.99
N THR A 539 -34.31 -4.46 5.70
CA THR A 539 -35.13 -3.32 5.25
C THR A 539 -36.51 -3.82 4.86
N SER A 540 -37.53 -3.11 5.32
CA SER A 540 -38.93 -3.32 4.94
C SER A 540 -39.48 -2.05 4.28
N SER A 541 -39.94 -2.16 3.04
CA SER A 541 -40.55 -1.09 2.27
C SER A 541 -42.08 -1.15 2.35
N PHE A 542 -42.70 0.01 2.48
CA PHE A 542 -44.15 0.16 2.61
C PHE A 542 -44.64 1.27 1.67
N ASP A 543 -45.56 0.94 0.76
CA ASP A 543 -46.35 1.96 0.04
C ASP A 543 -47.61 2.30 0.86
N LEU A 544 -47.66 3.53 1.39
CA LEU A 544 -48.81 4.03 2.16
C LEU A 544 -49.87 4.70 1.27
N SER A 545 -49.82 4.49 -0.05
CA SER A 545 -50.72 4.99 -1.09
C SER A 545 -50.82 6.52 -1.14
N ARG A 546 -51.78 7.10 -0.42
CA ARG A 546 -51.99 8.57 -0.36
C ARG A 546 -50.97 9.32 0.49
N TYR A 547 -50.15 8.60 1.26
CA TYR A 547 -49.13 9.19 2.14
C TYR A 547 -47.70 8.95 1.64
N GLY A 548 -47.51 8.36 0.45
CA GLY A 548 -46.20 8.08 -0.13
C GLY A 548 -45.52 6.83 0.45
N SER A 549 -44.21 6.67 0.24
CA SER A 549 -43.47 5.45 0.62
C SER A 549 -42.64 5.61 1.89
N VAL A 550 -42.48 4.51 2.61
CA VAL A 550 -41.66 4.39 3.82
C VAL A 550 -40.72 3.20 3.71
N ASP A 551 -39.43 3.42 3.88
CA ASP A 551 -38.42 2.38 4.04
C ASP A 551 -37.97 2.33 5.51
N LEU A 552 -38.15 1.19 6.17
CA LEU A 552 -37.74 0.96 7.54
C LEU A 552 -36.62 -0.08 7.59
N THR A 553 -35.39 0.37 7.83
CA THR A 553 -34.26 -0.53 8.13
C THR A 553 -34.14 -0.73 9.63
N TYR A 554 -33.89 -1.95 10.08
CA TYR A 554 -33.57 -2.27 11.47
C TYR A 554 -32.51 -3.37 11.54
N GLY A 555 -31.67 -3.33 12.55
CA GLY A 555 -30.56 -4.27 12.65
C GLY A 555 -29.78 -4.22 13.95
N ALA A 556 -28.80 -5.10 14.05
CA ALA A 556 -27.85 -5.21 15.15
C ALA A 556 -26.43 -5.42 14.61
N SER A 557 -25.44 -5.02 15.41
CA SER A 557 -24.01 -5.27 15.12
C SER A 557 -23.26 -5.64 16.39
N TYR A 558 -22.33 -6.59 16.30
CA TYR A 558 -21.43 -6.99 17.37
C TYR A 558 -19.99 -7.05 16.87
N LEU A 559 -19.05 -6.65 17.73
CA LEU A 559 -17.61 -6.67 17.50
C LEU A 559 -16.92 -7.11 18.80
N ASN A 560 -15.99 -8.05 18.71
CA ASN A 560 -15.02 -8.37 19.74
C ASN A 560 -13.59 -8.26 19.17
N GLU A 561 -12.75 -7.48 19.83
CA GLU A 561 -11.32 -7.31 19.55
C GLU A 561 -10.50 -7.82 20.75
N ASP A 562 -9.65 -8.82 20.55
CA ASP A 562 -8.73 -9.33 21.58
C ASP A 562 -7.28 -9.16 21.11
N THR A 563 -6.51 -8.33 21.80
CA THR A 563 -5.10 -8.07 21.50
C THR A 563 -4.20 -8.46 22.67
N LYS A 564 -3.05 -9.09 22.37
CA LYS A 564 -2.03 -9.47 23.35
C LYS A 564 -0.61 -9.35 22.78
N PRO A 565 0.41 -9.14 23.63
CA PRO A 565 1.81 -9.30 23.22
C PRO A 565 2.08 -10.74 22.74
N SER A 566 2.89 -10.90 21.69
CA SER A 566 3.45 -12.20 21.33
C SER A 566 4.46 -12.64 22.39
N GLY A 567 4.71 -13.96 22.49
CA GLY A 567 5.63 -14.51 23.50
C GLY A 567 6.99 -13.79 23.59
N TYR A 568 7.54 -13.69 24.80
CA TYR A 568 8.79 -12.98 25.12
C TYR A 568 8.85 -11.48 24.79
N THR A 569 7.82 -10.87 24.19
CA THR A 569 7.82 -9.44 23.84
C THR A 569 8.04 -8.54 25.06
N ASP A 570 7.30 -8.75 26.15
CA ASP A 570 7.41 -7.93 27.36
C ASP A 570 8.76 -8.06 28.10
N LEU A 571 9.52 -9.12 27.81
CA LEU A 571 10.86 -9.38 28.33
C LEU A 571 11.94 -8.73 27.45
N LEU A 572 11.79 -8.87 26.12
CA LEU A 572 12.75 -8.40 25.13
C LEU A 572 12.62 -6.89 24.84
N GLU A 573 11.41 -6.34 24.90
CA GLU A 573 11.21 -4.89 24.81
C GLU A 573 11.51 -4.21 26.16
N GLY A 574 11.13 -4.84 27.27
CA GLY A 574 11.40 -4.42 28.66
C GLY A 574 10.63 -3.18 29.11
N TRP A 575 10.88 -2.03 28.47
CA TRP A 575 10.24 -0.74 28.78
C TRP A 575 8.88 -0.55 28.11
N LEU A 576 8.65 -1.23 26.99
CA LEU A 576 7.41 -1.14 26.21
C LEU A 576 6.55 -2.38 26.47
N LYS A 577 5.50 -2.21 27.27
CA LYS A 577 4.42 -3.19 27.40
C LYS A 577 3.42 -2.95 26.26
N LEU A 578 3.13 -3.99 25.48
CA LEU A 578 2.15 -3.90 24.39
C LEU A 578 0.74 -4.25 24.89
N PRO A 579 -0.33 -3.81 24.20
CA PRO A 579 -1.70 -4.07 24.61
C PRO A 579 -2.00 -5.54 24.92
N ASN A 580 -2.51 -5.79 26.13
CA ASN A 580 -3.09 -7.06 26.57
C ASN A 580 -4.51 -6.80 27.08
N VAL A 581 -5.45 -6.66 26.14
CA VAL A 581 -6.79 -6.10 26.39
C VAL A 581 -7.79 -6.73 25.43
N SER A 582 -9.00 -6.99 25.93
CA SER A 582 -10.16 -7.33 25.11
C SER A 582 -11.20 -6.22 25.14
N ARG A 583 -11.86 -5.99 24.01
CA ARG A 583 -12.87 -4.95 23.78
C ARG A 583 -14.08 -5.58 23.08
N GLU A 584 -15.27 -5.31 23.59
CA GLU A 584 -16.54 -5.71 22.98
C GLU A 584 -17.41 -4.49 22.71
N GLU A 585 -18.08 -4.45 21.57
CA GLU A 585 -19.11 -3.46 21.25
C GLU A 585 -20.35 -4.16 20.66
N ALA A 586 -21.50 -3.92 21.28
CA ALA A 586 -22.80 -4.37 20.80
C ALA A 586 -23.70 -3.17 20.51
N ALA A 587 -24.45 -3.21 19.41
CA ALA A 587 -25.38 -2.14 19.07
C ALA A 587 -26.64 -2.67 18.38
N VAL A 588 -27.72 -1.92 18.54
CA VAL A 588 -28.98 -2.07 17.79
C VAL A 588 -29.34 -0.73 17.18
N TYR A 589 -29.91 -0.74 15.99
CA TYR A 589 -30.28 0.48 15.27
C TYR A 589 -31.55 0.31 14.45
N THR A 590 -32.18 1.45 14.17
CA THR A 590 -33.27 1.58 13.20
C THR A 590 -33.12 2.86 12.41
N LYS A 591 -33.55 2.84 11.15
CA LYS A 591 -33.53 3.97 10.21
C LYS A 591 -34.86 3.99 9.45
N LEU A 592 -35.36 5.19 9.22
CA LEU A 592 -36.62 5.49 8.55
C LEU A 592 -36.32 6.46 7.40
N GLY A 593 -36.57 6.04 6.17
CA GLY A 593 -36.68 6.92 5.00
C GLY A 593 -38.15 7.11 4.66
N TYR A 594 -38.64 8.34 4.65
CA TYR A 594 -40.05 8.65 4.34
C TYR A 594 -40.14 9.63 3.17
N LYS A 595 -40.83 9.21 2.10
CA LYS A 595 -41.14 10.03 0.93
C LYS A 595 -42.63 10.38 0.90
N PRO A 596 -43.08 11.47 1.55
CA PRO A 596 -44.47 11.93 1.46
C PRO A 596 -44.87 12.37 0.03
N VAL A 597 -43.89 12.79 -0.77
CA VAL A 597 -44.01 13.23 -2.17
C VAL A 597 -42.68 12.99 -2.88
N ASP A 598 -42.69 12.82 -4.20
CA ASP A 598 -41.50 12.42 -4.98
C ASP A 598 -40.28 13.34 -4.74
N TRP A 599 -40.50 14.65 -4.60
CA TRP A 599 -39.45 15.64 -4.45
C TRP A 599 -38.91 15.82 -3.01
N LEU A 600 -39.48 15.14 -2.00
CA LEU A 600 -39.10 15.32 -0.59
C LEU A 600 -38.83 13.98 0.07
N THR A 601 -37.61 13.79 0.59
CA THR A 601 -37.29 12.66 1.48
C THR A 601 -36.95 13.17 2.87
N LEU A 602 -37.56 12.55 3.88
CA LEU A 602 -37.29 12.78 5.30
C LEU A 602 -36.62 11.52 5.86
N ASN A 603 -35.40 11.67 6.37
CA ASN A 603 -34.62 10.59 6.97
C ASN A 603 -34.55 10.77 8.49
N ALA A 604 -34.69 9.68 9.23
CA ALA A 604 -34.43 9.63 10.66
C ALA A 604 -33.73 8.32 11.02
N GLY A 605 -32.89 8.32 12.05
CA GLY A 605 -32.22 7.12 12.51
C GLY A 605 -31.87 7.18 13.99
N LEU A 606 -31.80 6.00 14.61
CA LEU A 606 -31.50 5.85 16.03
C LEU A 606 -30.63 4.61 16.22
N ARG A 607 -29.45 4.80 16.81
CA ARG A 607 -28.55 3.72 17.24
C ARG A 607 -28.42 3.75 18.75
N TYR A 608 -28.54 2.61 19.41
CA TYR A 608 -28.04 2.40 20.78
C TYR A 608 -26.81 1.51 20.71
N SER A 609 -25.73 1.91 21.38
CA SER A 609 -24.49 1.14 21.45
C SER A 609 -24.04 0.99 22.89
N HIS A 610 -23.48 -0.16 23.20
CA HIS A 610 -22.88 -0.51 24.48
C HIS A 610 -21.50 -1.11 24.23
N TYR A 611 -20.54 -0.74 25.07
CA TYR A 611 -19.15 -1.13 24.98
C TYR A 611 -18.66 -1.60 26.34
N SER A 612 -17.81 -2.62 26.32
CA SER A 612 -17.00 -3.03 27.45
C SER A 612 -15.55 -3.28 27.04
N SER A 613 -14.62 -3.12 27.98
CA SER A 613 -13.24 -3.60 27.82
C SER A 613 -12.68 -4.13 29.11
N HIS A 614 -11.86 -5.17 29.00
CA HIS A 614 -11.18 -5.84 30.09
C HIS A 614 -9.66 -5.81 29.85
N ASN A 615 -8.92 -5.17 30.75
CA ASN A 615 -7.48 -5.06 30.74
C ASN A 615 -6.84 -6.20 31.54
N ARG A 616 -5.88 -6.90 30.94
CA ARG A 616 -5.15 -8.04 31.52
C ARG A 616 -3.66 -7.77 31.68
N GLY A 617 -3.20 -6.55 31.40
CA GLY A 617 -1.82 -6.11 31.59
C GLY A 617 -1.55 -5.65 33.02
N GLU A 618 -0.35 -5.91 33.53
CA GLU A 618 0.14 -5.24 34.73
C GLU A 618 0.50 -3.78 34.38
N SER A 619 -0.11 -2.81 35.07
CA SER A 619 0.07 -1.39 34.75
C SER A 619 1.49 -0.89 35.05
N SER A 620 1.96 0.06 34.25
CA SER A 620 3.27 0.68 34.47
C SER A 620 3.20 1.74 35.59
N ASN A 621 3.52 1.32 36.81
CA ASN A 621 3.98 2.15 37.94
C ASN A 621 2.98 3.13 38.59
N VAL A 622 1.67 3.04 38.36
CA VAL A 622 0.66 3.82 39.12
C VAL A 622 -0.56 2.95 39.46
N GLU A 623 -1.00 3.00 40.72
CA GLU A 623 -2.11 2.20 41.30
C GLU A 623 -3.53 2.68 40.88
N GLU A 624 -3.67 3.49 39.82
CA GLU A 624 -4.92 4.21 39.50
C GLU A 624 -5.60 3.79 38.17
N GLU A 625 -5.05 2.83 37.42
CA GLU A 625 -5.62 2.35 36.15
C GLU A 625 -6.85 1.44 36.38
N PRO A 626 -8.05 1.76 35.85
CA PRO A 626 -9.21 0.87 35.94
C PRO A 626 -8.99 -0.42 35.12
N SER A 627 -9.16 -1.59 35.74
CA SER A 627 -9.08 -2.90 35.05
C SER A 627 -10.15 -3.08 33.99
N ASP A 628 -11.33 -2.50 34.21
CA ASP A 628 -12.53 -2.72 33.41
C ASP A 628 -13.24 -1.41 33.11
N ARG A 629 -13.84 -1.32 31.92
CA ARG A 629 -14.68 -0.19 31.49
C ARG A 629 -15.98 -0.72 30.89
N SER A 630 -17.09 -0.04 31.17
CA SER A 630 -18.38 -0.33 30.56
C SER A 630 -19.17 0.97 30.40
N GLN A 631 -19.59 1.28 29.18
CA GLN A 631 -20.28 2.52 28.82
C GLN A 631 -21.29 2.26 27.70
N GLY A 632 -22.29 3.12 27.55
CA GLY A 632 -23.25 3.00 26.45
C GLY A 632 -24.02 4.30 26.22
N GLY A 633 -24.75 4.38 25.11
CA GLY A 633 -25.57 5.54 24.82
C GLY A 633 -26.25 5.52 23.46
N ILE A 634 -27.07 6.54 23.26
CA ILE A 634 -27.90 6.74 22.06
C ILE A 634 -27.25 7.75 21.12
N SER A 635 -27.27 7.43 19.84
CA SER A 635 -26.75 8.19 18.70
C SER A 635 -27.88 8.41 17.67
N PRO A 636 -28.61 9.55 17.73
CA PRO A 636 -29.66 9.89 16.76
C PRO A 636 -29.11 10.54 15.49
N THR A 637 -29.79 10.32 14.37
CA THR A 637 -29.54 10.96 13.07
C THR A 637 -30.83 11.47 12.45
N ALA A 638 -30.74 12.52 11.64
CA ALA A 638 -31.86 13.09 10.90
C ALA A 638 -31.37 13.71 9.58
N GLY A 639 -32.20 13.68 8.55
CA GLY A 639 -31.87 14.26 7.25
C GLY A 639 -33.09 14.72 6.47
N VAL A 640 -32.89 15.70 5.59
CA VAL A 640 -33.90 16.20 4.66
C VAL A 640 -33.26 16.31 3.29
N VAL A 641 -33.94 15.76 2.27
CA VAL A 641 -33.54 15.84 0.87
C VAL A 641 -34.68 16.47 0.07
N VAL A 642 -34.35 17.47 -0.74
CA VAL A 642 -35.29 18.18 -1.63
C VAL A 642 -34.76 18.07 -3.06
N GLU A 643 -35.60 17.61 -3.98
CA GLU A 643 -35.30 17.45 -5.40
C GLU A 643 -36.08 18.51 -6.20
N PRO A 644 -35.61 19.78 -6.28
CA PRO A 644 -36.39 20.89 -6.81
C PRO A 644 -36.69 20.79 -8.31
N PHE A 645 -35.89 19.99 -9.03
CA PHE A 645 -36.07 19.64 -10.43
C PHE A 645 -35.24 18.39 -10.74
N ASP A 646 -35.62 17.66 -11.78
CA ASP A 646 -34.93 16.46 -12.25
C ASP A 646 -33.41 16.68 -12.35
N GLY A 647 -32.62 15.70 -11.88
CA GLY A 647 -31.17 15.75 -11.83
C GLY A 647 -30.55 16.73 -10.81
N ALA A 648 -31.31 17.35 -9.89
CA ALA A 648 -30.72 18.11 -8.79
C ALA A 648 -31.31 17.75 -7.43
N GLN A 649 -30.43 17.66 -6.42
CA GLN A 649 -30.80 17.33 -5.05
C GLN A 649 -30.13 18.33 -4.11
N LEU A 650 -30.87 18.82 -3.13
CA LEU A 650 -30.37 19.60 -2.01
C LEU A 650 -30.55 18.77 -0.74
N TYR A 651 -29.51 18.63 0.07
CA TYR A 651 -29.57 17.82 1.28
C TYR A 651 -29.04 18.55 2.52
N VAL A 652 -29.64 18.24 3.67
CA VAL A 652 -29.16 18.60 4.99
C VAL A 652 -29.21 17.34 5.85
N ASN A 653 -28.06 16.90 6.36
CA ASN A 653 -27.94 15.76 7.25
C ASN A 653 -27.33 16.20 8.59
N TYR A 654 -27.89 15.68 9.68
CA TYR A 654 -27.42 15.84 11.05
C TYR A 654 -27.15 14.46 11.65
N SER A 655 -25.98 14.29 12.25
CA SER A 655 -25.63 13.07 12.98
C SER A 655 -25.06 13.38 14.35
N ASN A 656 -25.61 12.74 15.37
CA ASN A 656 -25.00 12.67 16.68
C ASN A 656 -24.52 11.24 16.93
N ALA A 657 -23.21 11.05 17.09
CA ALA A 657 -22.60 9.73 17.14
C ALA A 657 -21.58 9.61 18.27
N LEU A 658 -21.49 8.40 18.84
CA LEU A 658 -20.55 8.04 19.90
C LEU A 658 -19.35 7.29 19.34
N ARG A 659 -18.15 7.58 19.87
CA ARG A 659 -16.98 6.70 19.77
C ARG A 659 -16.52 6.31 21.17
N PHE A 660 -16.47 5.01 21.44
CA PHE A 660 -15.88 4.47 22.66
C PHE A 660 -14.35 4.41 22.55
N PRO A 661 -13.62 4.44 23.68
CA PRO A 661 -12.18 4.24 23.68
C PRO A 661 -11.75 2.97 22.93
N SER A 662 -10.67 3.09 22.15
CA SER A 662 -9.98 1.96 21.51
C SER A 662 -9.20 1.14 22.53
N THR A 663 -8.71 -0.05 22.13
CA THR A 663 -7.87 -0.91 22.96
C THR A 663 -6.63 -0.20 23.51
N VAL A 664 -6.00 0.69 22.73
CA VAL A 664 -4.86 1.49 23.20
C VAL A 664 -5.27 2.61 24.17
N GLU A 665 -6.46 3.20 24.03
CA GLU A 665 -6.99 4.23 24.95
C GLU A 665 -7.57 3.65 26.25
N SER A 666 -7.73 2.32 26.34
CA SER A 666 -8.20 1.60 27.53
C SER A 666 -7.12 0.82 28.29
N MET A 667 -5.91 0.66 27.72
CA MET A 667 -4.74 0.11 28.46
C MET A 667 -3.57 1.10 28.58
N GLY A 668 -3.47 2.06 27.66
CA GLY A 668 -2.30 2.92 27.54
C GLY A 668 -1.09 2.19 26.95
N VAL A 669 -0.18 2.94 26.33
CA VAL A 669 1.14 2.44 25.90
C VAL A 669 2.14 3.54 26.14
N PHE A 670 2.96 3.41 27.20
CA PHE A 670 3.79 4.50 27.74
C PHE A 670 2.95 5.74 28.17
N THR A 671 1.71 5.51 28.61
CA THR A 671 0.76 6.55 29.02
C THR A 671 -0.05 6.08 30.20
N VAL A 672 -0.36 6.97 31.15
CA VAL A 672 -1.45 6.75 32.11
C VAL A 672 -2.79 7.18 31.51
N ILE A 673 -3.90 6.62 31.99
CA ILE A 673 -5.25 6.93 31.50
C ILE A 673 -6.05 7.60 32.61
N GLN A 674 -6.76 8.68 32.26
CA GLN A 674 -7.77 9.26 33.14
C GLN A 674 -8.81 8.19 33.53
N PRO A 675 -9.09 7.96 34.84
CA PRO A 675 -10.00 6.90 35.28
C PRO A 675 -11.42 6.98 34.72
N ASP A 676 -11.95 8.20 34.60
CA ASP A 676 -13.32 8.52 34.16
C ASP A 676 -13.43 8.91 32.67
N LEU A 677 -12.52 8.42 31.81
CA LEU A 677 -12.49 8.72 30.37
C LEU A 677 -13.86 8.45 29.70
N ALA A 678 -14.47 9.50 29.18
CA ALA A 678 -15.78 9.46 28.53
C ALA A 678 -15.66 9.13 27.02
N PRO A 679 -16.74 8.60 26.38
CA PRO A 679 -16.79 8.47 24.93
C PRO A 679 -16.76 9.85 24.25
N GLU A 680 -16.16 9.91 23.06
CA GLU A 680 -16.30 11.08 22.18
C GLU A 680 -17.74 11.15 21.67
N ARG A 681 -18.31 12.36 21.57
CA ARG A 681 -19.64 12.58 20.98
C ARG A 681 -19.60 13.63 19.89
N GLY A 682 -19.76 13.20 18.65
CA GLY A 682 -19.86 14.07 17.48
C GLY A 682 -21.24 14.72 17.38
N ASN A 683 -21.26 15.98 16.93
CA ASN A 683 -22.46 16.75 16.62
C ASN A 683 -22.21 17.37 15.25
N ASN A 684 -22.54 16.61 14.21
CA ASN A 684 -22.06 16.87 12.85
C ASN A 684 -23.21 17.33 11.96
N TRP A 685 -22.97 18.39 11.20
CA TRP A 685 -23.85 18.90 10.17
C TRP A 685 -23.17 18.81 8.81
N ASP A 686 -23.89 18.26 7.84
CA ASP A 686 -23.47 18.14 6.44
C ASP A 686 -24.59 18.69 5.53
N ILE A 687 -24.29 19.77 4.81
CA ILE A 687 -25.22 20.47 3.92
C ILE A 687 -24.63 20.42 2.51
N GLY A 688 -25.39 20.01 1.50
CA GLY A 688 -24.86 19.94 0.15
C GLY A 688 -25.89 19.99 -0.96
N ALA A 689 -25.37 20.06 -2.18
CA ALA A 689 -26.13 20.05 -3.41
C ALA A 689 -25.46 19.14 -4.45
N ASN A 690 -26.27 18.32 -5.11
CA ASN A 690 -25.91 17.47 -6.23
C ASN A 690 -26.55 18.02 -7.51
N LEU A 691 -25.86 17.88 -8.63
CA LEU A 691 -26.37 18.20 -9.96
C LEU A 691 -25.83 17.19 -10.98
N LYS A 692 -26.73 16.50 -11.69
CA LYS A 692 -26.46 15.72 -12.90
C LYS A 692 -27.27 16.30 -14.06
N ARG A 693 -26.59 16.61 -15.16
CA ARG A 693 -27.18 17.15 -16.39
C ARG A 693 -26.55 16.50 -17.60
N ASN A 694 -27.38 16.06 -18.53
CA ASN A 694 -26.95 15.61 -19.86
C ASN A 694 -27.21 16.74 -20.87
N ASP A 695 -26.55 16.68 -22.03
CA ASP A 695 -26.75 17.61 -23.16
C ASP A 695 -26.52 19.10 -22.78
N VAL A 696 -25.46 19.39 -22.02
CA VAL A 696 -25.13 20.71 -21.45
C VAL A 696 -24.48 21.65 -22.46
N PHE A 697 -23.45 21.19 -23.19
CA PHE A 697 -22.75 21.97 -24.21
C PHE A 697 -22.90 21.37 -25.60
N GLN A 698 -22.95 20.04 -25.70
CA GLN A 698 -23.09 19.25 -26.91
C GLN A 698 -24.07 18.10 -26.69
N SER A 699 -24.65 17.58 -27.77
CA SER A 699 -25.48 16.38 -27.67
C SER A 699 -24.67 15.18 -27.19
N ASP A 700 -25.21 14.42 -26.25
CA ASP A 700 -24.62 13.24 -25.63
C ASP A 700 -23.38 13.53 -24.73
N ASP A 701 -23.24 14.76 -24.20
CA ASP A 701 -22.35 15.07 -23.06
C ASP A 701 -23.05 14.88 -21.70
N THR A 702 -22.26 14.75 -20.62
CA THR A 702 -22.76 14.64 -19.24
C THR A 702 -21.91 15.48 -18.29
N LEU A 703 -22.57 16.30 -17.47
CA LEU A 703 -21.98 17.04 -16.37
C LEU A 703 -22.55 16.53 -15.04
N MET A 704 -21.66 16.22 -14.11
CA MET A 704 -21.94 15.85 -12.73
C MET A 704 -21.18 16.78 -11.79
N MET A 705 -21.85 17.29 -10.75
CA MET A 705 -21.28 18.19 -9.75
C MET A 705 -21.86 17.87 -8.36
N LYS A 706 -21.03 17.96 -7.34
CA LYS A 706 -21.39 17.95 -5.92
C LYS A 706 -20.65 19.08 -5.21
N ILE A 707 -21.37 19.84 -4.39
CA ILE A 707 -20.80 20.82 -3.47
C ILE A 707 -21.33 20.56 -2.06
N GLY A 708 -20.47 20.62 -1.06
CA GLY A 708 -20.82 20.37 0.33
C GLY A 708 -20.16 21.36 1.29
N TYR A 709 -20.85 21.69 2.37
CA TYR A 709 -20.35 22.33 3.57
C TYR A 709 -20.51 21.38 4.75
N PHE A 710 -19.47 21.26 5.57
CA PHE A 710 -19.51 20.47 6.80
C PHE A 710 -19.11 21.30 8.01
N ASN A 711 -19.70 20.96 9.16
CA ASN A 711 -19.35 21.51 10.47
C ASN A 711 -19.51 20.41 11.53
N TRP A 712 -18.38 19.89 12.02
CA TRP A 712 -18.29 18.79 12.97
C TRP A 712 -17.77 19.32 14.32
N ASP A 713 -18.54 19.16 15.39
CA ASP A 713 -18.16 19.50 16.79
C ASP A 713 -18.10 18.19 17.60
N ILE A 714 -16.89 17.73 17.88
CA ILE A 714 -16.59 16.46 18.57
C ILE A 714 -16.31 16.75 20.04
N LYS A 715 -17.31 16.55 20.90
CA LYS A 715 -17.20 16.75 22.35
C LYS A 715 -16.52 15.58 23.05
N ASN A 716 -15.92 15.86 24.22
CA ASN A 716 -15.14 14.90 25.00
C ASN A 716 -14.04 14.27 24.15
N TYR A 717 -13.41 15.03 23.25
CA TYR A 717 -12.43 14.48 22.31
C TYR A 717 -11.26 13.83 23.10
N ILE A 718 -10.95 12.57 22.81
CA ILE A 718 -9.92 11.84 23.55
C ILE A 718 -8.56 12.26 23.01
N SER A 719 -7.74 12.80 23.91
CA SER A 719 -6.46 13.43 23.63
C SER A 719 -5.39 12.95 24.59
N ARG A 720 -4.12 13.12 24.21
CA ARG A 720 -2.94 12.88 25.04
C ARG A 720 -2.22 14.17 25.38
N GLU A 721 -1.86 14.35 26.65
CA GLU A 721 -1.07 15.48 27.15
C GLU A 721 0.16 15.02 27.95
N TRP A 722 1.04 15.96 28.30
CA TRP A 722 2.03 15.75 29.36
C TRP A 722 1.40 16.19 30.69
N TRP A 723 1.36 15.30 31.67
CA TRP A 723 0.72 15.53 32.97
C TRP A 723 1.72 15.30 34.11
N SER A 724 1.61 16.13 35.15
CA SER A 724 2.35 16.00 36.41
C SER A 724 1.37 15.77 37.55
N SER A 725 1.57 14.71 38.33
CA SER A 725 0.75 14.38 39.48
C SER A 725 1.04 15.30 40.68
N PRO A 726 0.09 15.46 41.63
CA PRO A 726 0.33 16.19 42.87
C PRO A 726 1.48 15.62 43.72
N LEU A 727 1.88 14.37 43.48
CA LEU A 727 2.97 13.67 44.16
C LEU A 727 4.35 13.88 43.47
N GLY A 728 4.41 14.69 42.40
CA GLY A 728 5.66 15.06 41.71
C GLY A 728 6.14 14.10 40.61
N TYR A 729 5.41 13.00 40.37
CA TYR A 729 5.60 12.14 39.19
C TYR A 729 5.07 12.84 37.93
N SER A 730 5.64 12.59 36.76
CA SER A 730 5.15 13.12 35.48
C SER A 730 5.18 12.06 34.39
N SER A 731 4.17 12.07 33.51
CA SER A 731 3.99 11.09 32.43
C SER A 731 3.07 11.63 31.34
N MET A 732 3.00 10.94 30.21
CA MET A 732 1.97 11.19 29.21
C MET A 732 0.62 10.66 29.72
N ARG A 733 -0.45 11.45 29.59
CA ARG A 733 -1.79 11.09 30.04
C ARG A 733 -2.82 11.12 28.91
N ILE A 734 -3.62 10.07 28.78
CA ILE A 734 -4.83 10.05 27.95
C ILE A 734 -5.99 10.62 28.76
N HIS A 735 -6.70 11.61 28.22
CA HIS A 735 -7.75 12.39 28.87
C HIS A 735 -8.79 12.87 27.85
N ASN A 736 -9.94 13.37 28.31
CA ASN A 736 -10.86 14.10 27.43
C ASN A 736 -10.54 15.61 27.46
N ILE A 737 -10.52 16.24 26.30
CA ILE A 737 -10.66 17.71 26.16
C ILE A 737 -12.13 18.07 25.90
N ASP A 738 -12.51 19.34 26.12
CA ASP A 738 -13.89 19.82 25.91
C ASP A 738 -14.42 19.47 24.50
N ARG A 739 -13.68 19.85 23.45
CA ARG A 739 -14.00 19.47 22.06
C ARG A 739 -12.86 19.66 21.06
N ALA A 740 -13.00 19.02 19.91
CA ALA A 740 -12.31 19.39 18.66
C ALA A 740 -13.35 19.73 17.58
N ARG A 741 -13.07 20.74 16.76
CA ARG A 741 -13.99 21.23 15.73
C ARG A 741 -13.33 21.29 14.36
N PHE A 742 -14.07 20.88 13.33
CA PHE A 742 -13.63 20.90 11.93
C PHE A 742 -14.77 21.42 11.05
N SER A 743 -14.50 22.43 10.22
CA SER A 743 -15.46 22.90 9.22
C SER A 743 -14.80 23.28 7.91
N GLY A 744 -15.52 23.10 6.80
CA GLY A 744 -14.96 23.28 5.47
C GLY A 744 -15.96 23.14 4.34
N LEU A 745 -15.43 23.31 3.12
CA LEU A 745 -16.12 23.18 1.85
C LEU A 745 -15.48 22.05 1.05
N GLU A 746 -16.30 21.17 0.49
CA GLU A 746 -15.91 20.12 -0.45
C GLU A 746 -16.59 20.37 -1.80
N PHE A 747 -15.86 20.10 -2.89
CA PHE A 747 -16.38 20.15 -4.25
C PHE A 747 -15.83 18.97 -5.05
N SER A 748 -16.69 18.33 -5.82
CA SER A 748 -16.29 17.40 -6.87
C SER A 748 -17.13 17.64 -8.12
N SER A 749 -16.53 17.43 -9.29
CA SER A 749 -17.23 17.46 -10.55
C SER A 749 -16.58 16.52 -11.56
N ARG A 750 -17.41 15.96 -12.43
CA ARG A 750 -17.02 15.10 -13.54
C ARG A 750 -17.76 15.55 -14.79
N TYR A 751 -17.03 15.82 -15.85
CA TYR A 751 -17.58 16.11 -17.18
C TYR A 751 -17.11 15.05 -18.17
N GLU A 752 -18.04 14.50 -18.95
CA GLU A 752 -17.80 13.49 -19.97
C GLU A 752 -18.35 13.95 -21.32
N ALA A 753 -17.55 13.89 -22.38
CA ALA A 753 -17.99 14.24 -23.74
C ALA A 753 -17.15 13.51 -24.81
N GLY A 754 -17.76 12.66 -25.64
CA GLY A 754 -17.07 12.06 -26.80
C GLY A 754 -15.77 11.30 -26.45
N GLY A 755 -15.71 10.64 -25.29
CA GLY A 755 -14.52 9.94 -24.81
C GLY A 755 -13.48 10.82 -24.08
N PHE A 756 -13.71 12.13 -23.98
CA PHE A 756 -13.03 13.02 -23.03
C PHE A 756 -13.63 12.86 -21.64
N THR A 757 -12.79 12.87 -20.60
CA THR A 757 -13.23 13.06 -19.20
C THR A 757 -12.43 14.17 -18.53
N ALA A 758 -13.10 14.97 -17.71
CA ALA A 758 -12.48 15.92 -16.80
C ALA A 758 -13.06 15.75 -15.39
N ASP A 759 -12.22 15.31 -14.47
CA ASP A 759 -12.53 15.08 -13.06
C ASP A 759 -11.81 16.13 -12.22
N LEU A 760 -12.57 16.98 -11.52
CA LEU A 760 -12.05 18.05 -10.65
C LEU A 760 -12.57 17.84 -9.23
N SER A 761 -11.64 17.66 -8.29
CA SER A 761 -11.87 17.54 -6.85
C SER A 761 -11.22 18.72 -6.12
N ALA A 762 -11.90 19.28 -5.12
CA ALA A 762 -11.33 20.30 -4.25
C ALA A 762 -11.88 20.20 -2.82
N ASN A 763 -11.04 20.58 -1.85
CA ASN A 763 -11.43 20.69 -0.44
C ASN A 763 -10.77 21.93 0.17
N TYR A 764 -11.48 22.63 1.05
CA TYR A 764 -11.01 23.85 1.74
C TYR A 764 -11.53 23.90 3.19
N TYR A 765 -10.63 23.89 4.17
CA TYR A 765 -10.98 24.07 5.58
C TYR A 765 -11.17 25.55 5.92
N LEU A 766 -12.34 25.86 6.46
CA LEU A 766 -12.72 27.19 6.94
C LEU A 766 -12.15 27.43 8.33
N ASP A 767 -12.34 26.46 9.23
CA ASP A 767 -11.96 26.53 10.64
C ASP A 767 -11.61 25.13 11.18
N VAL A 768 -10.55 25.06 11.98
CA VAL A 768 -10.09 23.86 12.70
C VAL A 768 -9.60 24.30 14.07
N GLU A 769 -10.17 23.73 15.13
CA GLU A 769 -9.99 24.22 16.49
C GLU A 769 -9.91 23.06 17.49
N PHE A 770 -9.00 23.16 18.46
CA PHE A 770 -8.93 22.25 19.61
C PHE A 770 -9.16 23.06 20.90
N CYS A 771 -10.12 22.62 21.71
CA CYS A 771 -10.52 23.26 22.97
C CYS A 771 -10.15 22.37 24.15
N ARG A 772 -9.08 22.70 24.89
CA ARG A 772 -8.70 21.95 26.11
C ARG A 772 -9.81 22.04 27.16
N THR A 773 -10.29 23.26 27.39
CA THR A 773 -11.53 23.58 28.11
C THR A 773 -12.42 24.45 27.22
N ALA A 774 -13.68 24.64 27.59
CA ALA A 774 -14.63 25.50 26.85
C ALA A 774 -14.13 26.94 26.65
N ASP A 775 -13.29 27.46 27.58
CA ASP A 775 -12.70 28.80 27.52
C ASP A 775 -11.29 28.84 26.89
N THR A 776 -10.69 27.68 26.58
CA THR A 776 -9.31 27.56 26.06
C THR A 776 -9.26 26.84 24.71
N CYS A 777 -10.00 27.39 23.76
CA CYS A 777 -10.00 27.02 22.36
C CYS A 777 -8.90 27.75 21.56
N GLY A 778 -8.35 27.09 20.54
CA GLY A 778 -7.38 27.72 19.64
C GLY A 778 -7.18 27.00 18.30
N ASN A 779 -6.79 27.79 17.29
CA ASN A 779 -6.43 27.34 15.94
C ASN A 779 -4.98 26.81 15.89
N LYS A 780 -4.63 25.93 16.82
CA LYS A 780 -3.35 25.23 16.95
C LYS A 780 -3.62 23.77 17.34
N SER A 781 -2.75 22.86 16.93
CA SER A 781 -2.79 21.49 17.43
C SER A 781 -2.35 21.42 18.90
N LEU A 782 -2.42 20.24 19.52
CA LEU A 782 -2.02 20.03 20.91
C LEU A 782 -0.63 19.38 20.95
N TYR A 783 0.34 20.06 21.57
CA TYR A 783 1.78 19.70 21.59
C TYR A 783 2.10 18.25 22.02
N GLY A 784 1.32 17.65 22.92
CA GLY A 784 1.49 16.27 23.37
C GLY A 784 0.63 15.23 22.64
N ASP A 785 -0.27 15.68 21.75
CA ASP A 785 -1.38 14.89 21.22
C ASP A 785 -1.14 14.32 19.83
N TYR A 786 -1.54 13.06 19.66
CA TYR A 786 -1.40 12.32 18.40
C TYR A 786 -2.04 13.04 17.19
N ALA A 787 -3.11 13.82 17.38
CA ALA A 787 -3.76 14.54 16.29
C ALA A 787 -2.92 15.67 15.68
N THR A 788 -1.79 16.06 16.28
CA THR A 788 -0.87 17.08 15.73
C THR A 788 -0.46 16.80 14.28
N ASN A 789 -0.21 15.55 13.93
CA ASN A 789 0.10 15.16 12.55
C ASN A 789 -1.14 14.70 11.77
N HIS A 790 -2.32 14.55 12.40
CA HIS A 790 -3.59 14.29 11.71
C HIS A 790 -4.24 15.54 11.11
N VAL A 791 -3.72 16.74 11.39
CA VAL A 791 -4.21 18.00 10.83
C VAL A 791 -3.95 18.06 9.31
N PRO A 792 -5.00 18.16 8.48
CA PRO A 792 -4.89 18.11 7.02
C PRO A 792 -4.40 19.44 6.41
N PRO A 793 -4.06 19.44 5.11
CA PRO A 793 -3.85 20.68 4.34
C PRO A 793 -5.10 21.57 4.38
N LYS A 794 -4.90 22.88 4.53
CA LYS A 794 -5.96 23.90 4.49
C LYS A 794 -6.78 23.80 3.21
N TYR A 795 -6.14 23.47 2.10
CA TYR A 795 -6.81 23.18 0.85
C TYR A 795 -6.02 22.17 0.01
N SER A 796 -6.74 21.41 -0.80
CA SER A 796 -6.21 20.52 -1.83
C SER A 796 -7.07 20.62 -3.08
N VAL A 797 -6.45 20.54 -4.25
CA VAL A 797 -7.14 20.57 -5.55
C VAL A 797 -6.50 19.55 -6.47
N ASP A 798 -7.33 18.71 -7.08
CA ASP A 798 -6.91 17.64 -7.98
C ASP A 798 -7.72 17.72 -9.28
N LEU A 799 -7.04 17.81 -10.42
CA LEU A 799 -7.64 17.80 -11.75
C LEU A 799 -7.07 16.63 -12.55
N THR A 800 -7.92 15.70 -12.97
CA THR A 800 -7.57 14.62 -13.91
C THR A 800 -8.28 14.86 -15.24
N LEU A 801 -7.52 14.82 -16.33
CA LEU A 801 -8.03 14.91 -17.69
C LEU A 801 -7.68 13.62 -18.44
N SER A 802 -8.62 13.05 -19.19
CA SER A 802 -8.35 11.91 -20.08
C SER A 802 -9.08 12.03 -21.42
N GLN A 803 -8.55 11.37 -22.45
CA GLN A 803 -9.13 11.29 -23.78
C GLN A 803 -8.97 9.87 -24.33
N LYS A 804 -10.08 9.26 -24.74
CA LYS A 804 -10.09 8.04 -25.55
C LYS A 804 -9.91 8.38 -27.03
N MET A 805 -9.09 7.59 -27.72
CA MET A 805 -8.67 7.74 -29.11
C MET A 805 -8.58 6.37 -29.77
N LEU A 806 -8.44 6.35 -31.10
CA LEU A 806 -8.28 5.12 -31.90
C LEU A 806 -9.39 4.09 -31.63
N GLU A 807 -10.65 4.50 -31.76
CA GLU A 807 -11.83 3.62 -31.53
C GLU A 807 -11.80 2.96 -30.12
N ASP A 808 -11.61 3.80 -29.10
CA ASP A 808 -11.46 3.40 -27.68
C ASP A 808 -10.32 2.40 -27.39
N ARG A 809 -9.33 2.27 -28.28
CA ARG A 809 -8.14 1.44 -28.06
C ARG A 809 -7.02 2.16 -27.33
N LEU A 810 -6.94 3.49 -27.38
CA LEU A 810 -5.92 4.28 -26.69
C LEU A 810 -6.58 5.29 -25.75
N THR A 811 -6.31 5.20 -24.45
CA THR A 811 -6.59 6.28 -23.49
C THR A 811 -5.29 7.02 -23.21
N LEU A 812 -5.28 8.35 -23.33
CA LEU A 812 -4.21 9.21 -22.84
C LEU A 812 -4.77 10.14 -21.76
N GLY A 813 -4.00 10.43 -20.72
CA GLY A 813 -4.41 11.37 -19.70
C GLY A 813 -3.32 11.82 -18.75
N GLY A 814 -3.69 12.71 -17.83
CA GLY A 814 -2.81 13.21 -16.80
C GLY A 814 -3.57 13.80 -15.62
N ARG A 815 -2.91 13.85 -14.47
CA ARG A 815 -3.43 14.38 -13.21
C ARG A 815 -2.51 15.48 -12.70
N VAL A 816 -3.09 16.58 -12.23
CA VAL A 816 -2.39 17.63 -11.47
C VAL A 816 -2.98 17.67 -10.07
N SER A 817 -2.14 17.42 -9.07
CA SER A 817 -2.50 17.43 -7.64
C SER A 817 -1.79 18.58 -6.94
N TYR A 818 -2.52 19.53 -6.37
CA TYR A 818 -1.97 20.64 -5.57
C TYR A 818 -2.31 20.47 -4.10
N ILE A 819 -1.29 20.47 -3.24
CA ILE A 819 -1.42 20.39 -1.79
C ILE A 819 -1.02 21.73 -1.16
N GLY A 820 -1.93 22.33 -0.40
CA GLY A 820 -1.71 23.58 0.32
C GLY A 820 -0.92 23.45 1.62
N PRO A 821 -0.74 24.56 2.36
CA PRO A 821 -0.17 24.53 3.71
C PRO A 821 -1.13 23.83 4.68
N ARG A 822 -0.65 23.40 5.86
CA ARG A 822 -1.50 22.84 6.94
C ARG A 822 -2.63 23.81 7.34
N ALA A 823 -3.79 23.28 7.70
CA ALA A 823 -4.97 24.07 8.11
C ALA A 823 -4.68 25.00 9.30
N ILE A 824 -3.94 24.50 10.29
CA ILE A 824 -3.55 25.21 11.52
C ILE A 824 -2.10 24.92 11.93
N GLY A 825 -1.55 25.73 12.84
CA GLY A 825 -0.18 25.61 13.35
C GLY A 825 -0.01 24.55 14.44
N HIS A 826 1.23 24.36 14.89
CA HIS A 826 1.54 23.55 16.07
C HIS A 826 1.11 24.25 17.37
N GLY A 827 0.79 23.46 18.40
CA GLY A 827 0.58 23.95 19.76
C GLY A 827 1.84 24.54 20.39
N ASP A 828 1.66 25.45 21.34
CA ASP A 828 2.78 25.97 22.13
C ASP A 828 3.38 24.86 23.01
N VAL A 829 4.70 24.87 23.18
CA VAL A 829 5.45 23.86 23.94
C VAL A 829 5.09 23.97 25.43
N THR A 830 4.22 23.09 25.92
CA THR A 830 3.77 23.11 27.33
C THR A 830 4.48 22.12 28.25
N ALA A 831 5.45 21.32 27.77
CA ALA A 831 6.23 20.42 28.61
C ALA A 831 7.63 20.98 28.91
N THR A 832 8.09 20.82 30.16
CA THR A 832 9.41 21.27 30.61
C THR A 832 10.39 20.09 30.72
N GLY A 833 11.36 20.05 29.80
CA GLY A 833 12.40 19.02 29.75
C GLY A 833 12.19 18.01 28.63
N ALA A 834 13.29 17.49 28.09
CA ALA A 834 13.36 16.71 26.84
C ALA A 834 13.00 17.50 25.56
N SER A 835 13.27 16.86 24.41
CA SER A 835 12.94 17.32 23.05
C SER A 835 11.43 17.36 22.81
N GLU A 836 11.00 17.89 21.66
CA GLU A 836 9.59 17.81 21.24
C GLU A 836 9.09 16.36 21.27
N PHE A 837 8.10 16.05 22.11
CA PHE A 837 7.54 14.69 22.23
C PHE A 837 6.87 14.26 20.92
N ILE A 838 6.09 15.16 20.32
CA ILE A 838 5.63 15.05 18.94
C ILE A 838 6.29 16.19 18.16
N SER A 839 6.90 15.84 17.03
CA SER A 839 7.38 16.80 16.06
C SER A 839 6.31 16.97 14.99
N GLN A 840 6.03 18.22 14.62
CA GLN A 840 5.13 18.49 13.52
C GLN A 840 5.86 18.24 12.18
N THR A 841 5.44 17.20 11.45
CA THR A 841 6.03 16.81 10.16
C THR A 841 6.04 18.00 9.19
N ARG A 842 7.20 18.30 8.59
CA ARG A 842 7.41 19.52 7.82
C ARG A 842 7.12 19.29 6.34
N TRP A 843 6.03 19.89 5.85
CA TRP A 843 5.79 20.07 4.42
C TRP A 843 5.61 21.55 4.06
N LYS A 844 5.87 21.87 2.79
CA LYS A 844 5.54 23.14 2.14
C LYS A 844 4.53 22.86 1.01
N PRO A 845 3.74 23.84 0.54
CA PRO A 845 2.82 23.61 -0.57
C PRO A 845 3.56 23.10 -1.83
N TYR A 846 2.97 22.14 -2.54
CA TYR A 846 3.57 21.53 -3.73
C TYR A 846 2.52 21.13 -4.77
N ALA A 847 2.97 20.95 -6.01
CA ALA A 847 2.16 20.44 -7.12
C ALA A 847 2.83 19.20 -7.72
N LEU A 848 2.08 18.11 -7.86
CA LEU A 848 2.50 16.91 -8.58
C LEU A 848 1.80 16.85 -9.94
N VAL A 849 2.53 16.37 -10.94
CA VAL A 849 2.00 16.14 -12.30
C VAL A 849 2.25 14.68 -12.65
N ASP A 850 1.19 13.92 -12.88
CA ASP A 850 1.23 12.53 -13.31
C ASP A 850 0.70 12.43 -14.75
N VAL A 851 1.24 11.53 -15.55
CA VAL A 851 0.74 11.23 -16.92
C VAL A 851 0.62 9.73 -17.13
N PHE A 852 -0.41 9.31 -17.88
CA PHE A 852 -0.68 7.90 -18.15
C PHE A 852 -1.15 7.65 -19.59
N ALA A 853 -0.92 6.43 -20.06
CA ALA A 853 -1.36 5.89 -21.32
C ALA A 853 -1.81 4.44 -21.14
N GLU A 854 -2.93 4.09 -21.75
CA GLU A 854 -3.52 2.74 -21.75
C GLU A 854 -3.80 2.35 -23.19
N TYR A 855 -3.28 1.21 -23.65
CA TYR A 855 -3.44 0.76 -25.02
C TYR A 855 -3.93 -0.69 -25.10
N LYS A 856 -5.14 -0.87 -25.65
CA LYS A 856 -5.74 -2.17 -25.96
C LYS A 856 -5.08 -2.75 -27.21
N VAL A 857 -3.99 -3.48 -26.99
CA VAL A 857 -3.29 -4.25 -28.03
C VAL A 857 -4.27 -5.22 -28.69
N THR A 858 -5.06 -5.94 -27.88
CA THR A 858 -6.19 -6.77 -28.32
C THR A 858 -7.37 -6.60 -27.37
N ASP A 859 -8.51 -7.24 -27.66
CA ASP A 859 -9.70 -7.25 -26.78
C ASP A 859 -9.51 -8.12 -25.50
N SER A 860 -8.31 -8.68 -25.34
CA SER A 860 -7.86 -9.43 -24.16
C SER A 860 -6.59 -8.83 -23.53
N LEU A 861 -5.73 -8.15 -24.29
CA LEU A 861 -4.43 -7.64 -23.82
C LEU A 861 -4.39 -6.11 -23.83
N THR A 862 -4.23 -5.52 -22.64
CA THR A 862 -4.00 -4.09 -22.44
C THR A 862 -2.58 -3.85 -21.93
N ALA A 863 -1.87 -2.94 -22.59
CA ALA A 863 -0.60 -2.37 -22.11
C ALA A 863 -0.88 -1.05 -21.39
N THR A 864 -0.23 -0.83 -20.25
CA THR A 864 -0.32 0.43 -19.50
C THR A 864 1.08 1.02 -19.31
N ALA A 865 1.18 2.34 -19.34
CA ALA A 865 2.39 3.08 -19.03
C ALA A 865 2.02 4.36 -18.28
N ARG A 866 2.74 4.69 -17.20
CA ARG A 866 2.48 5.87 -16.40
C ARG A 866 3.76 6.44 -15.79
N ILE A 867 3.83 7.76 -15.70
CA ILE A 867 4.89 8.50 -15.01
C ILE A 867 4.22 9.30 -13.90
N GLU A 868 4.52 8.94 -12.66
CA GLU A 868 4.15 9.71 -11.47
C GLU A 868 5.24 10.75 -11.17
N ASN A 869 4.84 11.92 -10.66
CA ASN A 869 5.75 13.02 -10.33
C ASN A 869 6.69 13.38 -11.52
N LEU A 870 6.12 13.61 -12.70
CA LEU A 870 6.82 13.94 -13.96
C LEU A 870 7.82 15.10 -13.80
N THR A 871 7.44 16.11 -13.01
CA THR A 871 8.22 17.30 -12.64
C THR A 871 9.29 17.06 -11.58
N ASP A 872 9.49 15.81 -11.14
CA ASP A 872 10.53 15.33 -10.22
C ASP A 872 10.64 16.18 -8.95
N GLN A 873 9.49 16.59 -8.41
CA GLN A 873 9.41 17.45 -7.23
C GLN A 873 9.86 16.70 -5.97
N TYR A 874 10.60 17.40 -5.13
CA TYR A 874 10.94 16.99 -3.77
C TYR A 874 9.85 17.51 -2.82
N TYR A 875 9.10 16.59 -2.21
CA TYR A 875 7.98 16.91 -1.34
C TYR A 875 7.93 15.95 -0.15
N VAL A 876 7.16 16.31 0.89
CA VAL A 876 6.81 15.46 2.02
C VAL A 876 5.29 15.36 2.02
N ASP A 877 4.73 14.16 2.07
CA ASP A 877 3.27 13.99 2.13
C ASP A 877 2.71 14.56 3.44
N PRO A 878 1.51 15.18 3.44
CA PRO A 878 0.81 15.50 4.67
C PRO A 878 0.43 14.20 5.41
N LEU A 879 0.13 14.31 6.71
CA LEU A 879 -0.32 13.19 7.56
C LEU A 879 0.71 12.06 7.80
N GLY A 880 1.97 12.25 7.43
CA GLY A 880 3.08 11.37 7.87
C GLY A 880 3.50 11.65 9.32
N LEU A 881 3.94 10.61 10.03
CA LEU A 881 4.54 10.68 11.37
C LEU A 881 6.08 10.81 11.33
N VAL A 882 6.69 10.71 10.15
CA VAL A 882 8.14 10.84 9.93
C VAL A 882 8.47 11.92 8.90
N ASN A 883 9.61 12.60 9.08
CA ASN A 883 10.11 13.59 8.12
C ASN A 883 10.84 12.87 6.96
N GLN A 884 10.07 12.22 6.09
CA GLN A 884 10.55 11.42 4.97
C GLN A 884 9.99 11.97 3.63
N PRO A 885 10.82 12.22 2.61
CA PRO A 885 10.35 12.76 1.34
C PRO A 885 9.62 11.68 0.53
N GLY A 886 8.61 12.07 -0.24
CA GLY A 886 7.93 11.19 -1.18
C GLY A 886 8.78 10.83 -2.41
N PRO A 887 8.34 9.85 -3.21
CA PRO A 887 9.08 9.40 -4.39
C PRO A 887 9.23 10.50 -5.44
N GLY A 888 10.44 10.59 -6.02
CA GLY A 888 10.69 11.32 -7.25
C GLY A 888 9.98 10.70 -8.46
N ARG A 889 10.23 11.28 -9.65
CA ARG A 889 9.69 10.80 -10.94
C ARG A 889 9.82 9.27 -11.10
N THR A 890 8.69 8.58 -11.09
CA THR A 890 8.65 7.11 -11.16
C THR A 890 7.87 6.66 -12.38
N PHE A 891 8.52 5.87 -13.24
CA PHE A 891 7.88 5.23 -14.38
C PHE A 891 7.39 3.84 -13.98
N TYR A 892 6.21 3.48 -14.49
CA TYR A 892 5.64 2.14 -14.42
C TYR A 892 5.18 1.73 -15.80
N ALA A 893 5.36 0.46 -16.14
CA ALA A 893 4.71 -0.15 -17.29
C ALA A 893 4.18 -1.54 -16.95
N GLY A 894 3.00 -1.86 -17.46
CA GLY A 894 2.32 -3.11 -17.20
C GLY A 894 1.65 -3.72 -18.42
N LEU A 895 1.36 -5.02 -18.30
CA LEU A 895 0.55 -5.80 -19.21
C LEU A 895 -0.52 -6.51 -18.40
N THR A 896 -1.78 -6.32 -18.77
CA THR A 896 -2.94 -7.02 -18.21
C THR A 896 -3.59 -7.82 -19.33
N SER A 897 -3.73 -9.13 -19.15
CA SER A 897 -4.38 -10.04 -20.09
C SER A 897 -5.59 -10.70 -19.43
N THR A 898 -6.78 -10.52 -20.00
CA THR A 898 -8.05 -11.13 -19.53
C THR A 898 -8.69 -11.98 -20.62
N PHE A 899 -8.99 -13.24 -20.32
CA PHE A 899 -9.49 -14.26 -21.26
C PHE A 899 -10.61 -15.09 -20.62
N GLY A 900 -11.65 -15.45 -21.38
CA GLY A 900 -12.86 -16.08 -20.84
C GLY A 900 -13.88 -16.64 -21.86
N GLY A 901 -14.78 -17.48 -21.35
CA GLY A 901 -15.94 -18.12 -22.00
C GLY A 901 -15.80 -18.59 -23.44
N ASP A 902 -16.48 -17.91 -24.38
CA ASP A 902 -16.57 -18.32 -25.79
C ASP A 902 -15.23 -18.17 -26.54
N GLN A 903 -14.29 -17.38 -25.98
CA GLN A 903 -12.89 -17.55 -26.29
C GLN A 903 -12.46 -18.91 -25.76
N LYS A 904 -12.49 -19.93 -26.64
CA LYS A 904 -11.91 -21.24 -26.33
C LYS A 904 -10.59 -21.05 -25.60
N LEU A 905 -10.49 -21.57 -24.38
CA LEU A 905 -9.21 -22.08 -23.89
C LEU A 905 -8.61 -22.86 -25.06
N PRO A 906 -7.36 -22.62 -25.48
CA PRO A 906 -6.73 -23.40 -26.55
C PRO A 906 -6.85 -24.87 -26.15
N GLN A 907 -7.65 -25.65 -26.90
CA GLN A 907 -8.56 -26.65 -26.29
C GLN A 907 -7.95 -27.47 -25.15
N LEU A 908 -8.40 -27.15 -23.93
CA LEU A 908 -8.06 -27.82 -22.67
C LEU A 908 -9.26 -28.63 -22.17
N SER A 909 -9.58 -29.74 -22.85
CA SER A 909 -10.41 -30.81 -22.29
C SER A 909 -10.08 -32.15 -22.96
N PRO A 910 -9.80 -33.25 -22.22
CA PRO A 910 -9.27 -34.47 -22.82
C PRO A 910 -10.32 -35.49 -23.28
N PHE A 911 -11.63 -35.24 -23.04
CA PHE A 911 -12.66 -36.29 -23.14
C PHE A 911 -13.99 -35.86 -23.79
N SER A 912 -13.97 -35.44 -25.06
CA SER A 912 -15.14 -35.62 -25.94
C SER A 912 -14.79 -35.61 -27.43
N ARG A 913 -14.35 -36.77 -27.95
CA ARG A 913 -14.60 -37.28 -29.32
C ARG A 913 -13.98 -38.67 -29.50
N TRP A 914 -14.63 -39.66 -28.90
CA TRP A 914 -14.51 -41.04 -29.37
C TRP A 914 -15.37 -41.18 -30.63
N GLN A 915 -14.86 -40.69 -31.77
CA GLN A 915 -15.31 -41.05 -33.13
C GLN A 915 -14.45 -40.32 -34.17
N GLY A 916 -13.81 -41.09 -35.06
CA GLY A 916 -13.14 -40.58 -36.26
C GLY A 916 -11.69 -40.10 -36.03
N THR A 917 -10.75 -40.93 -36.48
CA THR A 917 -9.32 -40.63 -36.66
C THR A 917 -9.02 -39.18 -37.06
N ALA A 918 -8.39 -38.42 -36.15
CA ALA A 918 -7.85 -37.09 -36.42
C ALA A 918 -6.32 -37.16 -36.66
N PRO A 919 -5.73 -36.26 -37.45
CA PRO A 919 -4.30 -36.25 -37.73
C PRO A 919 -3.47 -35.91 -36.48
N GLY A 920 -2.19 -36.28 -36.52
CA GLY A 920 -1.26 -36.02 -35.42
C GLY A 920 -0.78 -34.59 -35.33
N VAL A 921 -0.33 -34.16 -34.14
CA VAL A 921 0.40 -32.91 -33.98
C VAL A 921 1.77 -33.05 -34.66
N ASP A 922 2.07 -32.14 -35.56
CA ASP A 922 3.42 -31.94 -36.09
C ASP A 922 4.17 -31.01 -35.13
N TRP A 923 5.29 -31.49 -34.57
CA TRP A 923 6.12 -30.70 -33.67
C TRP A 923 7.03 -29.71 -34.40
N THR A 924 6.97 -29.62 -35.73
CA THR A 924 7.78 -28.68 -36.53
C THR A 924 7.30 -27.23 -36.35
N GLY A 925 8.18 -26.35 -35.86
CA GLY A 925 7.86 -24.94 -35.68
C GLY A 925 8.73 -24.22 -34.65
N PHE A 926 8.57 -22.89 -34.57
CA PHE A 926 9.12 -22.09 -33.49
C PHE A 926 8.19 -22.16 -32.28
N TYR A 927 8.73 -22.12 -31.06
CA TYR A 927 7.93 -22.02 -29.84
C TYR A 927 8.55 -21.07 -28.83
N ALA A 928 7.71 -20.46 -28.01
CA ALA A 928 8.11 -19.66 -26.86
C ALA A 928 7.16 -19.96 -25.68
N GLY A 929 7.67 -19.84 -24.46
CA GLY A 929 6.95 -20.26 -23.27
C GLY A 929 7.51 -19.69 -21.97
N ILE A 930 6.78 -19.97 -20.90
CA ILE A 930 7.18 -19.67 -19.52
C ILE A 930 7.39 -20.98 -18.77
N HIS A 931 8.24 -20.96 -17.75
CA HIS A 931 8.43 -22.11 -16.87
C HIS A 931 8.61 -21.70 -15.40
N THR A 932 8.21 -22.60 -14.52
CA THR A 932 8.48 -22.57 -13.09
C THR A 932 9.14 -23.88 -12.68
N GLY A 933 9.86 -23.91 -11.58
CA GLY A 933 10.56 -25.11 -11.18
C GLY A 933 11.36 -24.97 -9.90
N MET A 934 12.20 -25.97 -9.68
CA MET A 934 13.13 -26.04 -8.55
C MET A 934 14.51 -26.39 -9.05
N SER A 935 15.51 -25.69 -8.53
CA SER A 935 16.92 -26.01 -8.74
C SER A 935 17.58 -26.28 -7.40
N SER A 936 18.28 -27.39 -7.31
CA SER A 936 19.28 -27.61 -6.27
C SER A 936 20.67 -27.57 -6.90
N GLY A 937 21.69 -27.45 -6.06
CA GLY A 937 23.07 -27.49 -6.53
C GLY A 937 24.06 -27.53 -5.38
N ARG A 938 25.32 -27.74 -5.74
CA ARG A 938 26.45 -27.70 -4.81
C ARG A 938 27.66 -27.07 -5.46
N THR A 939 28.49 -26.47 -4.62
CA THR A 939 29.83 -25.98 -4.91
C THR A 939 30.85 -26.85 -4.18
N TRP A 940 32.03 -27.04 -4.76
CA TRP A 940 33.17 -27.69 -4.09
C TRP A 940 34.51 -27.17 -4.60
N GLY A 941 35.57 -27.21 -3.78
CA GLY A 941 36.87 -26.66 -4.16
C GLY A 941 37.82 -26.40 -2.98
N THR A 942 38.58 -25.30 -3.05
CA THR A 942 39.49 -24.87 -1.98
C THR A 942 39.56 -23.35 -1.83
N THR A 943 39.87 -22.87 -0.62
CA THR A 943 40.34 -21.49 -0.40
C THR A 943 41.84 -21.48 -0.09
N THR A 944 42.52 -20.43 -0.54
CA THR A 944 43.94 -20.16 -0.29
C THR A 944 44.14 -18.68 0.04
N ALA A 945 45.28 -18.32 0.64
CA ALA A 945 45.71 -16.92 0.68
C ALA A 945 45.91 -16.38 -0.74
N LEU A 946 45.80 -15.07 -0.96
CA LEU A 946 45.80 -14.48 -2.31
C LEU A 946 47.11 -14.70 -3.08
N ASN A 947 48.23 -14.82 -2.37
CA ASN A 947 49.56 -15.18 -2.87
C ASN A 947 49.74 -16.70 -3.16
N GLY A 948 48.74 -17.53 -2.86
CA GLY A 948 48.78 -18.98 -3.03
C GLY A 948 49.47 -19.76 -1.89
N SER A 949 49.88 -19.13 -0.79
CA SER A 949 50.47 -19.86 0.35
C SER A 949 49.41 -20.64 1.15
N ALA A 950 49.81 -21.77 1.71
CA ALA A 950 49.02 -22.49 2.71
C ALA A 950 48.99 -21.67 4.01
N ASP A 951 47.86 -21.02 4.26
CA ASP A 951 47.55 -20.22 5.44
C ASP A 951 46.58 -21.04 6.33
N PRO A 952 46.86 -21.25 7.64
CA PRO A 952 46.09 -22.20 8.47
C PRO A 952 44.59 -21.90 8.46
N ILE A 953 44.24 -20.62 8.50
CA ILE A 953 42.85 -20.13 8.45
C ILE A 953 42.21 -20.42 7.09
N SER A 954 42.92 -20.15 5.99
CA SER A 954 42.45 -20.53 4.65
C SER A 954 42.19 -22.04 4.54
N ALA A 955 42.87 -22.88 5.34
CA ALA A 955 42.63 -24.32 5.40
C ALA A 955 41.38 -24.73 6.21
N SER A 956 40.80 -23.86 7.07
CA SER A 956 39.44 -24.09 7.61
C SER A 956 38.31 -23.57 6.69
N GLU A 957 38.64 -22.85 5.62
CA GLU A 957 37.71 -22.31 4.63
C GLU A 957 37.48 -23.29 3.46
N SER A 958 36.64 -24.30 3.64
CA SER A 958 36.52 -25.44 2.70
C SER A 958 35.80 -25.21 1.35
N VAL A 959 35.05 -24.13 1.14
CA VAL A 959 34.12 -23.84 -0.01
C VAL A 959 33.07 -24.88 -0.42
N ASP A 960 33.13 -26.11 0.11
CA ASP A 960 32.16 -27.18 -0.13
C ASP A 960 30.81 -26.87 0.53
N ARG A 961 29.78 -26.62 -0.29
CA ARG A 961 28.42 -26.26 0.17
C ARG A 961 27.33 -26.75 -0.79
N GLY A 962 26.22 -27.24 -0.23
CA GLY A 962 24.96 -27.43 -0.95
C GLY A 962 24.05 -26.22 -0.77
N PHE A 963 23.32 -25.81 -1.82
CA PHE A 963 22.45 -24.63 -1.82
C PHE A 963 20.98 -24.93 -1.44
N GLY A 964 20.70 -26.14 -0.94
CA GLY A 964 19.33 -26.63 -0.75
C GLY A 964 18.58 -26.75 -2.08
N THR A 965 17.25 -26.63 -2.02
CA THR A 965 16.38 -26.58 -3.20
C THR A 965 15.72 -25.21 -3.24
N ALA A 966 16.01 -24.41 -4.27
CA ALA A 966 15.44 -23.09 -4.46
C ALA A 966 14.43 -23.08 -5.62
N PRO A 967 13.34 -22.29 -5.54
CA PRO A 967 12.45 -22.08 -6.67
C PRO A 967 13.16 -21.30 -7.79
N LEU A 968 12.68 -21.48 -9.02
CA LEU A 968 13.05 -20.70 -10.18
C LEU A 968 11.82 -20.41 -11.05
N TYR A 969 11.87 -19.30 -11.77
CA TYR A 969 10.89 -18.96 -12.80
C TYR A 969 11.60 -18.30 -13.97
N GLY A 970 11.10 -18.50 -15.18
CA GLY A 970 11.80 -18.07 -16.38
C GLY A 970 10.99 -18.14 -17.66
N VAL A 971 11.69 -17.84 -18.74
CA VAL A 971 11.19 -17.92 -20.11
C VAL A 971 12.07 -18.84 -20.92
N GLN A 972 11.47 -19.47 -21.93
CA GLN A 972 12.13 -20.40 -22.83
C GLN A 972 11.63 -20.18 -24.26
N ALA A 973 12.49 -20.40 -25.25
CA ALA A 973 12.12 -20.36 -26.65
C ALA A 973 12.96 -21.35 -27.45
N GLY A 974 12.44 -21.84 -28.56
CA GLY A 974 13.15 -22.83 -29.37
C GLY A 974 12.54 -23.06 -30.74
N TYR A 975 13.16 -23.95 -31.49
CA TYR A 975 12.66 -24.40 -32.78
C TYR A 975 12.81 -25.93 -32.87
N ASN A 976 11.77 -26.59 -33.33
CA ASN A 976 11.70 -28.03 -33.53
C ASN A 976 11.47 -28.33 -35.02
N TYR A 977 11.95 -29.50 -35.48
CA TYR A 977 11.77 -30.02 -36.83
C TYR A 977 11.51 -31.53 -36.75
N GLN A 978 10.34 -31.96 -37.21
CA GLN A 978 9.91 -33.35 -37.18
C GLN A 978 10.19 -34.04 -38.52
N LEU A 979 10.92 -35.15 -38.46
CA LEU A 979 11.16 -36.03 -39.58
C LEU A 979 9.95 -36.96 -39.80
N GLY A 980 9.74 -37.41 -41.04
CA GLY A 980 8.62 -38.31 -41.40
C GLY A 980 8.59 -39.65 -40.66
N ASN A 981 9.68 -40.02 -39.98
CA ASN A 981 9.77 -41.19 -39.08
C ASN A 981 9.50 -40.85 -37.60
N ARG A 982 8.88 -39.70 -37.30
CA ARG A 982 8.53 -39.19 -35.96
C ARG A 982 9.69 -38.79 -35.04
N VAL A 983 10.93 -38.79 -35.55
CA VAL A 983 12.07 -38.20 -34.83
C VAL A 983 11.98 -36.67 -34.90
N VAL A 984 12.14 -36.00 -33.76
CA VAL A 984 12.15 -34.53 -33.66
C VAL A 984 13.55 -34.06 -33.30
N LEU A 985 14.09 -33.15 -34.11
CA LEU A 985 15.34 -32.43 -33.84
C LEU A 985 14.99 -30.99 -33.46
N GLY A 986 15.74 -30.37 -32.56
CA GLY A 986 15.48 -28.97 -32.21
C GLY A 986 16.60 -28.27 -31.48
N ILE A 987 16.37 -27.00 -31.21
CA ILE A 987 17.19 -26.15 -30.34
C ILE A 987 16.28 -25.42 -29.35
N GLU A 988 16.70 -25.29 -28.11
CA GLU A 988 16.01 -24.54 -27.06
C GLU A 988 17.00 -23.61 -26.35
N ALA A 989 16.57 -22.40 -26.04
CA ALA A 989 17.25 -21.48 -25.14
C ALA A 989 16.30 -21.11 -23.99
N ASP A 990 16.83 -21.01 -22.77
CA ASP A 990 16.05 -20.60 -21.59
C ASP A 990 16.85 -19.69 -20.67
N VAL A 991 16.15 -18.80 -19.96
CA VAL A 991 16.69 -17.96 -18.88
C VAL A 991 15.75 -18.01 -17.69
N SER A 992 16.30 -18.25 -16.51
CA SER A 992 15.60 -18.48 -15.25
C SER A 992 16.16 -17.57 -14.16
N LYS A 993 15.29 -16.83 -13.47
CA LYS A 993 15.63 -16.17 -12.21
C LYS A 993 15.47 -17.16 -11.06
N THR A 994 16.40 -17.16 -10.11
CA THR A 994 16.38 -18.06 -8.95
C THR A 994 16.96 -17.36 -7.72
N ARG A 995 17.06 -18.09 -6.61
CA ARG A 995 17.61 -17.60 -5.33
C ARG A 995 18.31 -18.76 -4.61
N MET A 996 19.14 -19.50 -5.33
CA MET A 996 19.97 -20.55 -4.73
C MET A 996 21.03 -19.85 -3.87
N ARG A 997 20.97 -20.09 -2.56
CA ARG A 997 21.85 -19.46 -1.57
C ARG A 997 22.47 -20.50 -0.66
N GLY A 998 23.71 -20.24 -0.28
CA GLY A 998 24.40 -20.98 0.78
C GLY A 998 25.31 -20.04 1.55
N SER A 999 25.66 -20.40 2.78
CA SER A 999 26.66 -19.67 3.55
C SER A 999 27.64 -20.63 4.21
N GLN A 1000 28.83 -20.11 4.49
CA GLN A 1000 29.91 -20.83 5.13
C GLN A 1000 30.58 -19.96 6.19
N THR A 1001 30.47 -20.39 7.43
CA THR A 1001 31.24 -19.83 8.54
C THR A 1001 32.64 -20.43 8.59
N ALA A 1002 33.65 -19.60 8.78
CA ALA A 1002 34.98 -19.99 9.22
C ALA A 1002 35.21 -19.45 10.63
N MET A 1003 35.63 -20.33 11.54
CA MET A 1003 35.95 -20.00 12.93
C MET A 1003 37.42 -19.56 13.05
N MET A 1004 37.72 -18.73 14.05
CA MET A 1004 39.09 -18.32 14.36
C MET A 1004 39.98 -19.50 14.79
N GLN A 1005 41.29 -19.42 14.52
CA GLN A 1005 42.27 -20.47 14.86
C GLN A 1005 43.37 -19.99 15.84
N GLU A 1006 43.22 -18.82 16.47
CA GLU A 1006 44.31 -18.19 17.21
C GLU A 1006 44.51 -18.80 18.61
N GLU A 1007 45.69 -19.39 18.85
CA GLU A 1007 45.99 -20.16 20.08
C GLU A 1007 45.86 -19.34 21.37
N TRP A 1008 46.18 -18.05 21.37
CA TRP A 1008 46.10 -17.19 22.56
C TRP A 1008 44.66 -16.93 23.04
N LEU A 1009 43.65 -17.18 22.18
CA LEU A 1009 42.23 -17.14 22.53
C LEU A 1009 41.67 -18.52 22.92
N GLN A 1010 42.37 -19.63 22.60
CA GLN A 1010 41.90 -20.99 22.90
C GLN A 1010 41.79 -21.37 24.40
N PRO A 1011 42.52 -20.78 25.36
CA PRO A 1011 42.27 -21.04 26.79
C PRO A 1011 40.87 -20.64 27.26
N ILE A 1012 40.14 -19.85 26.46
CA ILE A 1012 38.82 -19.29 26.78
C ILE A 1012 37.75 -20.14 26.08
N ASN A 1013 37.51 -21.34 26.61
CA ASN A 1013 36.67 -22.40 25.99
C ASN A 1013 35.19 -22.03 25.67
N ASP A 1014 34.72 -20.83 26.03
CA ASP A 1014 33.34 -20.38 25.81
C ASP A 1014 33.16 -19.36 24.66
N VAL A 1015 34.23 -18.85 24.04
CA VAL A 1015 34.11 -17.87 22.93
C VAL A 1015 34.36 -18.54 21.57
N ALA A 1016 33.31 -19.08 20.97
CA ALA A 1016 33.33 -19.62 19.59
C ALA A 1016 33.29 -18.48 18.54
N GLY A 1017 34.36 -17.68 18.50
CA GLY A 1017 34.45 -16.49 17.64
C GLY A 1017 34.40 -16.81 16.14
N ILE A 1018 33.42 -16.23 15.46
CA ILE A 1018 33.33 -16.26 14.00
C ILE A 1018 34.45 -15.37 13.45
N GLN A 1019 35.22 -15.88 12.48
CA GLN A 1019 36.21 -15.07 11.76
C GLN A 1019 35.64 -14.51 10.46
N SER A 1020 34.92 -15.33 9.69
CA SER A 1020 34.25 -14.86 8.48
C SER A 1020 33.02 -15.69 8.15
N VAL A 1021 32.10 -15.08 7.41
CA VAL A 1021 30.98 -15.77 6.77
C VAL A 1021 31.03 -15.48 5.28
N THR A 1022 31.23 -16.52 4.46
CA THR A 1022 31.16 -16.42 3.00
C THR A 1022 29.79 -16.86 2.53
N HIS A 1023 29.01 -15.93 1.97
CA HIS A 1023 27.73 -16.15 1.34
C HIS A 1023 27.90 -16.37 -0.16
N TYR A 1024 27.20 -17.37 -0.70
CA TYR A 1024 27.13 -17.71 -2.11
C TYR A 1024 25.69 -17.44 -2.58
N ASP A 1025 25.51 -16.62 -3.62
CA ASP A 1025 24.21 -16.24 -4.18
C ASP A 1025 24.23 -16.48 -5.70
N ILE A 1026 23.29 -17.29 -6.19
CA ILE A 1026 23.05 -17.51 -7.62
C ILE A 1026 21.67 -16.93 -7.93
N ASP A 1027 21.65 -15.83 -8.69
CA ASP A 1027 20.48 -15.01 -8.96
C ASP A 1027 19.80 -15.34 -10.30
N TRP A 1028 20.57 -15.78 -11.30
CA TRP A 1028 20.03 -16.32 -12.55
C TRP A 1028 20.84 -17.48 -13.12
N THR A 1029 20.13 -18.32 -13.87
CA THR A 1029 20.69 -19.40 -14.71
C THR A 1029 20.08 -19.33 -16.11
N GLY A 1030 20.72 -19.93 -17.10
CA GLY A 1030 20.17 -20.07 -18.44
C GLY A 1030 20.87 -21.17 -19.22
N SER A 1031 20.30 -21.60 -20.34
CA SER A 1031 20.91 -22.62 -21.19
C SER A 1031 20.62 -22.40 -22.68
N VAL A 1032 21.48 -22.98 -23.53
CA VAL A 1032 21.22 -23.18 -24.96
C VAL A 1032 21.54 -24.63 -25.27
N ARG A 1033 20.52 -25.39 -25.68
CA ARG A 1033 20.53 -26.85 -25.78
C ARG A 1033 20.04 -27.32 -27.14
N GLY A 1034 20.76 -28.27 -27.74
CA GLY A 1034 20.20 -29.12 -28.78
C GLY A 1034 19.22 -30.13 -28.18
N ARG A 1035 18.16 -30.45 -28.91
CA ARG A 1035 17.07 -31.35 -28.52
C ARG A 1035 16.98 -32.50 -29.53
N LEU A 1036 16.87 -33.73 -29.04
CA LEU A 1036 16.58 -34.93 -29.84
C LEU A 1036 15.46 -35.70 -29.15
N GLY A 1037 14.34 -35.91 -29.85
CA GLY A 1037 13.18 -36.60 -29.29
C GLY A 1037 12.42 -37.45 -30.30
N TYR A 1038 11.36 -38.09 -29.82
CA TYR A 1038 10.49 -38.96 -30.60
C TYR A 1038 9.02 -38.69 -30.26
N ALA A 1039 8.19 -38.51 -31.29
CA ALA A 1039 6.76 -38.23 -31.14
C ALA A 1039 5.96 -39.55 -31.01
N LEU A 1040 5.59 -39.88 -29.77
CA LEU A 1040 4.68 -40.95 -29.42
C LEU A 1040 3.22 -40.50 -29.63
N ASP A 1041 2.46 -41.28 -30.39
CA ASP A 1041 1.06 -41.06 -30.77
C ASP A 1041 0.73 -39.65 -31.25
N ASN A 1042 1.74 -38.96 -31.80
CA ASN A 1042 1.71 -37.58 -32.27
C ASN A 1042 1.12 -36.59 -31.24
N ARG A 1043 1.30 -36.85 -29.95
CA ARG A 1043 0.89 -35.95 -28.84
C ARG A 1043 1.88 -35.92 -27.68
N TRP A 1044 2.68 -36.96 -27.50
CA TRP A 1044 3.77 -36.99 -26.52
C TRP A 1044 5.09 -36.87 -27.25
N LEU A 1045 5.92 -35.90 -26.87
CA LEU A 1045 7.32 -35.80 -27.27
C LEU A 1045 8.20 -36.18 -26.08
N VAL A 1046 8.88 -37.32 -26.18
CA VAL A 1046 9.92 -37.72 -25.22
C VAL A 1046 11.26 -37.31 -25.82
N TYR A 1047 12.09 -36.57 -25.09
CA TYR A 1047 13.31 -35.99 -25.63
C TYR A 1047 14.48 -35.96 -24.65
N GLY A 1048 15.70 -36.08 -25.18
CA GLY A 1048 16.93 -35.70 -24.53
C GLY A 1048 17.36 -34.30 -24.98
N THR A 1049 18.12 -33.60 -24.13
CA THR A 1049 18.78 -32.33 -24.46
C THR A 1049 20.24 -32.35 -24.03
N ALA A 1050 21.09 -31.63 -24.77
CA ALA A 1050 22.47 -31.39 -24.38
C ALA A 1050 22.96 -30.05 -24.95
N GLY A 1051 23.83 -29.34 -24.23
CA GLY A 1051 24.37 -28.08 -24.70
C GLY A 1051 25.17 -27.33 -23.64
N VAL A 1052 25.12 -26.00 -23.70
CA VAL A 1052 25.81 -25.10 -22.78
C VAL A 1052 24.82 -24.47 -21.79
N ALA A 1053 25.25 -24.32 -20.54
CA ALA A 1053 24.52 -23.61 -19.51
C ALA A 1053 25.37 -22.46 -18.95
N PHE A 1054 24.68 -21.45 -18.45
CA PHE A 1054 25.23 -20.25 -17.85
C PHE A 1054 24.59 -20.02 -16.48
N LEU A 1055 25.35 -19.47 -15.54
CA LEU A 1055 24.82 -18.91 -14.32
C LEU A 1055 25.65 -17.71 -13.89
N HIS A 1056 25.09 -16.83 -13.08
CA HIS A 1056 25.87 -15.82 -12.37
C HIS A 1056 25.98 -16.19 -10.89
N GLU A 1057 27.17 -16.09 -10.35
CA GLU A 1057 27.47 -16.35 -8.94
C GLU A 1057 28.10 -15.10 -8.32
N ARG A 1058 27.53 -14.66 -7.20
CA ARG A 1058 28.09 -13.61 -6.35
C ARG A 1058 28.50 -14.23 -5.02
N GLN A 1059 29.77 -14.08 -4.66
CA GLN A 1059 30.28 -14.44 -3.36
C GLN A 1059 30.53 -13.17 -2.53
N THR A 1060 29.99 -13.13 -1.31
CA THR A 1060 30.16 -12.03 -0.36
C THR A 1060 30.80 -12.56 0.91
N ARG A 1061 31.89 -11.95 1.36
CA ARG A 1061 32.67 -12.39 2.52
C ARG A 1061 32.61 -11.34 3.61
N ASP A 1062 31.80 -11.63 4.62
CA ASP A 1062 31.74 -10.87 5.86
C ASP A 1062 32.92 -11.29 6.73
N GLN A 1063 33.65 -10.32 7.29
CA GLN A 1063 34.83 -10.54 8.11
C GLN A 1063 34.66 -9.88 9.46
N TYR A 1064 35.04 -10.59 10.52
CA TYR A 1064 34.76 -10.23 11.89
C TYR A 1064 36.06 -9.96 12.66
N ARG A 1065 35.96 -9.13 13.70
CA ARG A 1065 37.05 -8.75 14.60
C ARG A 1065 36.60 -8.98 16.05
N TYR A 1066 37.53 -9.41 16.90
CA TYR A 1066 37.33 -9.49 18.33
C TYR A 1066 36.99 -8.11 18.91
N THR A 1067 35.89 -8.04 19.66
CA THR A 1067 35.43 -6.84 20.35
C THR A 1067 35.11 -7.16 21.80
N GLN A 1068 35.34 -6.18 22.66
CA GLN A 1068 34.92 -6.23 24.05
C GLN A 1068 33.88 -5.13 24.29
N ASP A 1069 32.75 -5.46 24.89
CA ASP A 1069 31.70 -4.47 25.19
C ASP A 1069 32.06 -3.60 26.41
N MET A 1070 31.22 -2.60 26.71
CA MET A 1070 31.42 -1.70 27.85
C MET A 1070 31.35 -2.40 29.23
N MET A 1071 30.88 -3.64 29.30
CA MET A 1071 30.83 -4.46 30.51
C MET A 1071 31.99 -5.47 30.59
N GLY A 1072 32.87 -5.52 29.59
CA GLY A 1072 33.98 -6.47 29.52
C GLY A 1072 33.61 -7.82 28.87
N GLN A 1073 32.40 -8.01 28.34
CA GLN A 1073 32.01 -9.23 27.63
C GLN A 1073 32.70 -9.31 26.27
N LYS A 1074 33.04 -10.54 25.86
CA LYS A 1074 33.88 -10.83 24.71
C LYS A 1074 33.03 -11.36 23.55
N ASP A 1075 33.13 -10.73 22.39
CA ASP A 1075 32.33 -11.06 21.20
C ASP A 1075 33.16 -10.87 19.90
N THR A 1076 32.59 -11.22 18.76
CA THR A 1076 33.13 -10.93 17.42
C THR A 1076 32.14 -10.09 16.61
N ALA A 1077 32.46 -8.82 16.39
CA ALA A 1077 31.65 -7.90 15.58
C ALA A 1077 32.09 -7.90 14.11
N MET A 1078 31.15 -7.68 13.19
CA MET A 1078 31.46 -7.51 11.76
C MET A 1078 32.31 -6.26 11.56
N PHE A 1079 33.45 -6.41 10.88
CA PHE A 1079 34.48 -5.38 10.74
C PHE A 1079 34.71 -4.95 9.29
N ALA A 1080 34.58 -5.88 8.33
CA ALA A 1080 34.73 -5.59 6.91
C ALA A 1080 33.90 -6.55 6.06
N VAL A 1081 33.48 -6.12 4.88
CA VAL A 1081 32.83 -6.97 3.87
C VAL A 1081 33.62 -6.85 2.57
N ASP A 1082 33.85 -7.98 1.89
CA ASP A 1082 34.49 -8.05 0.58
C ASP A 1082 33.60 -8.85 -0.38
N GLN A 1083 33.61 -8.54 -1.69
CA GLN A 1083 32.67 -9.14 -2.64
C GLN A 1083 33.31 -9.39 -4.00
N SER A 1084 33.06 -10.58 -4.56
CA SER A 1084 33.46 -10.94 -5.92
C SER A 1084 32.30 -11.63 -6.64
N SER A 1085 32.13 -11.38 -7.94
CA SER A 1085 31.06 -11.98 -8.74
C SER A 1085 31.52 -12.41 -10.11
N GLY A 1086 30.80 -13.32 -10.76
CA GLY A 1086 31.06 -13.64 -12.16
C GLY A 1086 30.14 -14.67 -12.76
N THR A 1087 30.00 -14.58 -14.08
CA THR A 1087 29.23 -15.55 -14.87
C THR A 1087 30.09 -16.79 -15.16
N ARG A 1088 29.52 -17.98 -14.95
CA ARG A 1088 30.09 -19.26 -15.36
C ARG A 1088 29.46 -19.73 -16.67
N ALA A 1089 30.23 -20.48 -17.45
CA ALA A 1089 29.72 -21.34 -18.49
C ALA A 1089 30.00 -22.81 -18.11
N GLY A 1090 29.11 -23.71 -18.50
CA GLY A 1090 29.17 -25.13 -18.17
C GLY A 1090 28.51 -25.98 -19.25
N LEU A 1091 28.66 -27.31 -19.12
CA LEU A 1091 27.93 -28.26 -19.95
C LEU A 1091 26.63 -28.66 -19.25
N THR A 1092 25.56 -28.79 -20.01
CA THR A 1092 24.27 -29.27 -19.52
C THR A 1092 23.78 -30.46 -20.32
N VAL A 1093 23.19 -31.43 -19.63
CA VAL A 1093 22.51 -32.58 -20.21
C VAL A 1093 21.19 -32.77 -19.46
N GLY A 1094 20.13 -33.08 -20.18
CA GLY A 1094 18.82 -33.22 -19.62
C GLY A 1094 17.91 -34.07 -20.46
N GLY A 1095 16.67 -34.20 -20.00
CA GLY A 1095 15.62 -34.89 -20.72
C GLY A 1095 14.27 -34.52 -20.15
N GLY A 1096 13.25 -34.64 -20.98
CA GLY A 1096 11.91 -34.25 -20.62
C GLY A 1096 10.84 -34.98 -21.41
N VAL A 1097 9.62 -34.75 -20.96
CA VAL A 1097 8.40 -35.13 -21.66
C VAL A 1097 7.60 -33.86 -21.93
N GLU A 1098 7.12 -33.70 -23.15
CA GLU A 1098 6.30 -32.57 -23.56
C GLU A 1098 5.01 -33.11 -24.19
N TYR A 1099 3.88 -32.70 -23.64
CA TYR A 1099 2.55 -33.12 -24.09
C TYR A 1099 1.91 -32.00 -24.87
N ALA A 1100 1.61 -32.25 -26.14
CA ALA A 1100 0.79 -31.36 -26.96
C ALA A 1100 -0.65 -31.44 -26.48
N ILE A 1101 -1.06 -30.39 -25.78
CA ILE A 1101 -2.43 -30.13 -25.36
C ILE A 1101 -3.30 -30.02 -26.63
N ASN A 1102 -2.79 -29.25 -27.60
CA ASN A 1102 -3.33 -29.06 -28.94
C ASN A 1102 -2.20 -28.63 -29.89
N ASP A 1103 -2.53 -28.35 -31.16
CA ASP A 1103 -1.60 -27.97 -32.24
C ASP A 1103 -0.78 -26.70 -31.97
N ARG A 1104 -1.11 -25.94 -30.91
CA ARG A 1104 -0.50 -24.65 -30.56
C ARG A 1104 0.06 -24.59 -29.16
N TRP A 1105 -0.33 -25.46 -28.25
CA TRP A 1105 0.10 -25.41 -26.86
C TRP A 1105 0.58 -26.78 -26.37
N SER A 1106 1.66 -26.77 -25.62
CA SER A 1106 2.18 -27.95 -24.92
C SER A 1106 2.60 -27.62 -23.50
N VAL A 1107 2.45 -28.60 -22.61
CA VAL A 1107 3.05 -28.57 -21.27
C VAL A 1107 4.26 -29.50 -21.27
N LYS A 1108 5.39 -29.03 -20.74
CA LYS A 1108 6.63 -29.81 -20.62
C LYS A 1108 7.02 -30.00 -19.16
N ALA A 1109 7.53 -31.19 -18.84
CA ALA A 1109 8.35 -31.44 -17.67
C ALA A 1109 9.79 -31.73 -18.15
N ASP A 1110 10.76 -30.95 -17.69
CA ASP A 1110 12.16 -30.98 -18.13
C ASP A 1110 13.07 -31.10 -16.91
N TYR A 1111 13.99 -32.06 -16.93
CA TYR A 1111 15.03 -32.22 -15.92
C TYR A 1111 16.40 -32.00 -16.57
N THR A 1112 17.24 -31.18 -15.95
CA THR A 1112 18.59 -30.88 -16.39
C THR A 1112 19.61 -31.06 -15.28
N TYR A 1113 20.75 -31.64 -15.63
CA TYR A 1113 21.98 -31.60 -14.85
C TYR A 1113 22.97 -30.69 -15.57
N SER A 1114 23.46 -29.65 -14.89
CA SER A 1114 24.44 -28.71 -15.45
C SER A 1114 25.70 -28.69 -14.58
N ARG A 1115 26.87 -28.81 -15.20
CA ARG A 1115 28.17 -28.81 -14.53
C ARG A 1115 29.04 -27.67 -15.06
N TYR A 1116 29.46 -26.81 -14.14
CA TYR A 1116 30.24 -25.61 -14.40
C TYR A 1116 31.69 -25.83 -13.96
N GLY A 1117 32.63 -25.38 -14.79
CA GLY A 1117 34.06 -25.52 -14.52
C GLY A 1117 34.53 -24.70 -13.31
N ASN A 1118 35.76 -24.97 -12.87
CA ASN A 1118 36.39 -24.24 -11.77
C ASN A 1118 36.50 -22.74 -12.10
N ARG A 1119 36.18 -21.87 -11.14
CA ARG A 1119 36.33 -20.42 -11.21
C ARG A 1119 36.92 -19.92 -9.90
N SER A 1120 37.85 -18.96 -9.98
CA SER A 1120 38.40 -18.28 -8.80
C SER A 1120 37.67 -16.97 -8.53
N PHE A 1121 37.42 -16.70 -7.26
CA PHE A 1121 36.92 -15.45 -6.69
C PHE A 1121 38.00 -14.93 -5.73
N ASN A 1122 38.42 -13.68 -5.95
CA ASN A 1122 39.46 -13.04 -5.17
C ASN A 1122 38.82 -12.01 -4.23
N PHE A 1123 39.23 -12.04 -2.96
CA PHE A 1123 38.86 -11.09 -1.92
C PHE A 1123 40.16 -10.42 -1.46
N GLU A 1124 40.48 -9.26 -2.03
CA GLU A 1124 41.75 -8.57 -1.82
C GLU A 1124 41.89 -8.08 -0.37
N ASN A 1125 40.77 -7.79 0.29
CA ASN A 1125 40.71 -7.31 1.68
C ASN A 1125 40.61 -8.45 2.71
N GLY A 1126 40.84 -9.71 2.30
CA GLY A 1126 40.89 -10.87 3.20
C GLY A 1126 41.94 -10.71 4.31
N ARG A 1127 41.54 -10.92 5.57
CA ARG A 1127 42.38 -10.66 6.74
C ARG A 1127 42.83 -11.92 7.46
N ALA A 1128 43.99 -11.84 8.11
CA ALA A 1128 44.72 -12.97 8.67
C ALA A 1128 44.25 -13.41 10.08
N GLY A 1129 43.13 -12.89 10.60
CA GLY A 1129 42.60 -13.28 11.91
C GLY A 1129 41.58 -12.32 12.48
N THR A 1130 41.19 -12.53 13.74
CA THR A 1130 40.19 -11.74 14.47
C THR A 1130 40.79 -10.80 15.52
N SER A 1131 42.02 -11.03 15.99
CA SER A 1131 42.68 -10.19 17.01
C SER A 1131 42.82 -8.73 16.59
N GLY A 1132 42.43 -7.81 17.48
CA GLY A 1132 42.77 -6.39 17.39
C GLY A 1132 44.21 -6.10 17.83
N ASN A 1133 44.69 -4.87 17.67
CA ASN A 1133 45.98 -4.48 18.26
C ASN A 1133 45.91 -4.64 19.79
N TYR A 1134 46.97 -5.18 20.38
CA TYR A 1134 47.06 -5.40 21.83
C TYR A 1134 48.42 -4.94 22.35
N THR A 1135 48.44 -4.48 23.59
CA THR A 1135 49.65 -4.06 24.30
C THR A 1135 50.05 -5.10 25.32
N THR A 1136 51.31 -5.53 25.31
CA THR A 1136 51.89 -6.28 26.44
C THR A 1136 52.71 -5.34 27.30
N THR A 1137 52.65 -5.56 28.61
CA THR A 1137 53.25 -4.68 29.61
C THR A 1137 54.26 -5.50 30.42
N GLU A 1138 55.55 -5.30 30.17
CA GLU A 1138 56.63 -6.01 30.86
C GLU A 1138 57.27 -5.11 31.93
N GLN A 1139 57.60 -5.66 33.10
CA GLN A 1139 58.29 -4.91 34.14
C GLN A 1139 59.78 -4.79 33.79
N VAL A 1140 60.19 -3.60 33.35
CA VAL A 1140 61.58 -3.31 32.94
C VAL A 1140 62.43 -2.71 34.06
N GLY A 1141 61.82 -2.37 35.20
CA GLY A 1141 62.55 -1.88 36.37
C GLY A 1141 61.68 -1.61 37.58
N THR A 1142 62.21 -0.86 38.54
CA THR A 1142 61.52 -0.40 39.75
C THR A 1142 62.03 1.00 40.10
N GLU A 1143 61.15 1.98 40.22
CA GLU A 1143 61.46 3.34 40.65
C GLU A 1143 61.22 3.46 42.16
N ILE A 1144 62.19 4.03 42.89
CA ILE A 1144 62.00 4.36 44.30
C ILE A 1144 61.37 5.76 44.37
N VAL A 1145 60.07 5.81 44.61
CA VAL A 1145 59.33 7.07 44.72
C VAL A 1145 59.53 7.64 46.13
N PRO A 1146 60.09 8.85 46.29
CA PRO A 1146 60.21 9.49 47.60
C PRO A 1146 58.81 9.84 48.15
N PRO A 1147 58.63 9.82 49.48
CA PRO A 1147 57.31 10.03 50.09
C PRO A 1147 56.77 11.44 49.81
N GLU A 1148 55.46 11.55 49.55
CA GLU A 1148 54.81 12.85 49.36
C GLU A 1148 54.82 13.66 50.67
N PRO A 1149 55.36 14.90 50.68
CA PRO A 1149 55.49 15.70 51.90
C PRO A 1149 54.17 15.89 52.66
N PHE A 1150 53.08 16.13 51.90
CA PHE A 1150 51.75 16.38 52.44
C PHE A 1150 51.14 15.16 53.16
N ILE A 1151 51.35 13.96 52.62
CA ILE A 1151 50.86 12.71 53.20
C ILE A 1151 51.68 12.32 54.44
N CYS A 1152 53.00 12.56 54.39
CA CYS A 1152 53.90 12.40 55.52
C CYS A 1152 53.48 13.21 56.75
N GLU A 1153 53.17 14.50 56.54
CA GLU A 1153 52.90 15.47 57.60
C GLU A 1153 51.57 15.20 58.33
N ILE A 1154 50.59 14.61 57.63
CA ILE A 1154 49.25 14.34 58.18
C ILE A 1154 49.15 12.95 58.83
N LEU A 1155 49.75 11.90 58.24
CA LEU A 1155 49.50 10.51 58.66
C LEU A 1155 50.62 9.87 59.49
N GLY A 1156 51.85 10.39 59.42
CA GLY A 1156 52.96 10.05 60.31
C GLY A 1156 53.55 8.63 60.19
N GLY A 1157 54.86 8.52 60.42
CA GLY A 1157 55.56 7.27 60.73
C GLY A 1157 55.70 6.25 59.59
N LYS A 1158 54.60 5.67 59.10
CA LYS A 1158 54.60 4.58 58.10
C LYS A 1158 54.47 5.03 56.65
N PHE A 1159 54.06 6.26 56.39
CA PHE A 1159 53.93 6.82 55.03
C PHE A 1159 55.13 7.68 54.60
N CYS A 1160 56.23 7.62 55.36
CA CYS A 1160 57.46 8.38 55.14
C CYS A 1160 58.66 7.54 54.72
N GLU A 1161 58.45 6.27 54.40
CA GLU A 1161 59.46 5.43 53.75
C GLU A 1161 59.25 5.49 52.22
N PRO A 1162 60.32 5.58 51.41
CA PRO A 1162 60.20 5.57 49.95
C PRO A 1162 59.52 4.29 49.43
N SER A 1163 58.55 4.43 48.52
CA SER A 1163 57.83 3.28 47.97
C SER A 1163 58.42 2.83 46.65
N GLU A 1164 58.77 1.55 46.53
CA GLU A 1164 59.10 0.93 45.25
C GLU A 1164 57.85 0.84 44.34
N ARG A 1165 57.90 1.48 43.17
CA ARG A 1165 56.92 1.31 42.10
C ARG A 1165 57.54 0.55 40.93
N PRO A 1166 56.98 -0.60 40.49
CA PRO A 1166 57.45 -1.27 39.28
C PRO A 1166 57.32 -0.34 38.07
N ILE A 1167 58.40 -0.18 37.31
CA ILE A 1167 58.41 0.51 36.02
C ILE A 1167 58.05 -0.53 34.96
N TYR A 1168 57.00 -0.23 34.20
CA TYR A 1168 56.54 -1.06 33.11
C TYR A 1168 56.81 -0.40 31.76
N GLU A 1169 57.29 -1.17 30.79
CA GLU A 1169 57.34 -0.78 29.38
C GLU A 1169 56.19 -1.44 28.63
N THR A 1170 55.50 -0.65 27.81
CA THR A 1170 54.33 -1.11 27.05
C THR A 1170 54.74 -1.28 25.60
N VAL A 1171 54.72 -2.53 25.12
CA VAL A 1171 55.01 -2.89 23.73
C VAL A 1171 53.69 -3.08 22.98
N GLU A 1172 53.48 -2.31 21.91
CA GLU A 1172 52.33 -2.47 21.01
C GLU A 1172 52.58 -3.60 20.01
N HIS A 1173 51.63 -4.55 19.93
CA HIS A 1173 51.59 -5.62 18.93
C HIS A 1173 50.45 -5.37 17.94
N GLN A 1174 50.74 -5.52 16.65
CA GLN A 1174 49.72 -5.42 15.61
C GLN A 1174 48.86 -6.69 15.59
N GLY A 1175 47.53 -6.50 15.69
CA GLY A 1175 46.59 -7.61 15.66
C GLY A 1175 46.47 -8.27 14.29
N SER A 1176 46.15 -9.57 14.27
CA SER A 1176 45.95 -10.37 13.05
C SER A 1176 44.85 -9.81 12.13
N SER A 1177 43.79 -9.21 12.68
CA SER A 1177 42.75 -8.50 11.92
C SER A 1177 43.21 -7.14 11.36
N GLY A 1178 44.41 -6.68 11.72
CA GLY A 1178 45.11 -5.58 11.07
C GLY A 1178 45.85 -6.03 9.80
N VAL A 1179 46.22 -7.31 9.69
CA VAL A 1179 46.99 -7.87 8.58
C VAL A 1179 46.07 -8.30 7.44
N VAL A 1180 46.34 -7.80 6.24
CA VAL A 1180 45.63 -8.17 5.00
C VAL A 1180 46.53 -9.12 4.20
N ASN A 1181 46.11 -10.37 4.04
CA ASN A 1181 46.79 -11.38 3.21
C ASN A 1181 45.91 -11.92 2.06
N GLY A 1182 44.68 -11.41 1.95
CA GLY A 1182 43.71 -11.71 0.92
C GLY A 1182 43.19 -13.16 0.96
N ARG A 1183 42.13 -13.44 0.20
CA ARG A 1183 41.62 -14.80 -0.01
C ARG A 1183 41.35 -15.06 -1.48
N LYS A 1184 41.60 -16.29 -1.90
CA LYS A 1184 41.25 -16.82 -3.23
C LYS A 1184 40.46 -18.11 -3.06
N ALA A 1185 39.15 -18.00 -3.18
CA ALA A 1185 38.24 -19.14 -3.24
C ALA A 1185 38.22 -19.67 -4.68
N SER A 1186 38.50 -20.95 -4.90
CA SER A 1186 38.47 -21.57 -6.23
C SER A 1186 37.59 -22.81 -6.20
N ASN A 1187 36.39 -22.68 -6.76
CA ASN A 1187 35.33 -23.67 -6.67
C ASN A 1187 34.78 -24.08 -8.04
N SER A 1188 34.36 -25.34 -8.17
CA SER A 1188 33.50 -25.88 -9.23
C SER A 1188 32.07 -26.01 -8.72
N LEU A 1189 31.09 -26.13 -9.63
CA LEU A 1189 29.67 -26.10 -9.26
C LEU A 1189 28.86 -27.04 -10.16
N ASP A 1190 27.90 -27.77 -9.60
CA ASP A 1190 26.86 -28.46 -10.37
C ASP A 1190 25.44 -28.20 -9.85
N THR A 1191 24.46 -28.23 -10.76
CA THR A 1191 23.04 -27.96 -10.48
C THR A 1191 22.15 -29.04 -11.06
N HIS A 1192 21.13 -29.44 -10.29
CA HIS A 1192 20.05 -30.31 -10.71
C HIS A 1192 18.76 -29.47 -10.76
N THR A 1193 18.12 -29.39 -11.92
CA THR A 1193 17.01 -28.46 -12.13
C THR A 1193 15.82 -29.19 -12.75
N VAL A 1194 14.68 -29.17 -12.07
CA VAL A 1194 13.38 -29.67 -12.55
C VAL A 1194 12.50 -28.47 -12.91
N LYS A 1195 11.96 -28.44 -14.12
CA LYS A 1195 11.10 -27.37 -14.64
C LYS A 1195 9.78 -27.94 -15.13
N VAL A 1196 8.69 -27.24 -14.85
CA VAL A 1196 7.40 -27.41 -15.54
C VAL A 1196 7.16 -26.14 -16.36
N GLY A 1197 7.01 -26.29 -17.67
CA GLY A 1197 6.86 -25.18 -18.61
C GLY A 1197 5.61 -25.30 -19.47
N LEU A 1198 5.10 -24.16 -19.91
CA LEU A 1198 3.99 -24.03 -20.85
C LEU A 1198 4.50 -23.32 -22.10
N ASN A 1199 4.41 -23.98 -23.25
CA ASN A 1199 4.91 -23.53 -24.55
C ASN A 1199 3.76 -23.21 -25.50
N PHE A 1200 3.92 -22.14 -26.29
CA PHE A 1200 3.12 -21.80 -27.45
C PHE A 1200 3.94 -22.00 -28.74
N HIS A 1201 3.38 -22.70 -29.73
CA HIS A 1201 4.00 -23.01 -31.03
C HIS A 1201 3.40 -22.12 -32.14
N PHE A 1202 4.27 -21.55 -32.98
CA PHE A 1202 3.98 -20.49 -33.97
C PHE A 1202 3.88 -21.00 -35.41
#